data_AF-A0A2S7PB44-F1
#
_entry.id   AF-A0A2S7PB44-F1
#
_cell.length_a   1.000
_cell.length_b   1.000
_cell.length_c   1.000
_cell.angle_alpha   90.00
_cell.angle_beta   90.00
_cell.angle_gamma   90.00
#
_symmetry.space_group_name_H-M   'P 1'
#
loop_
_entity.id
_entity.type
_entity.pdbx_description
1 polymer ?
#
loop_
_entity_poly.entity_id
_entity_poly.type
_entity_poly.pdbx_seq_one_letter_code
_entity_poly.pdbx_strand_id
1 'polypeptide(L)'
;MGIRTLSGDHRREPSYGESEQDSEKRRKELDDLKAEVKTLRYTIDSHKQEEELAKLRHEDELRDARRKSEEDFKAKQNAESERNSALRQYELIQKELMEIRDNASNEKMALEKRIRESEENKRQLEEEVEDLKTESEEGSRILERKVAELESRNKTLQQSVESLQQDSDTREALLQEAQQQLANKDTEFGALEAEVLRLKAQTGDADTLEIIKRELGEQVTHIRNLEASNREQAAELKHYKRLHKSVEVVEEEKRSLQRKVDAMDDLQNELGEARLQRQRLEDERLAWTAYLRDQSGPEGELKFESPEDLARALVEEKIKNATLLERTGAMESEVLDRDNIIEGLQNDKKTLNEELDKLRSTGGGSGGDAKARLRLERQRALAIKEVEYLRAQLKTFDAEDEAFGEGENIDDAKIKRIDELERLVDEYRQEVQSLQADLSKAEVAQPLASPSAGTKRPREETAEENERIGLLSRKNRKLQDTINNLQTSQKLLEKELSVTQERLTAATTHSQTRILSLRDNPTSNFEAIKLSTITALRAENADLLHQLTTSQPPASSIPLSTLQTQQHLVLEAQAQLKEERLRNDRLKKVWSAKSQELREGISSLLGWDVVFQPNGKLKVTSFFYPSVGEEENSIVFDGERGTMKVSGGPESKFAGRIWENLKFWVNGRGSIPCFLAALTLEFYEEKRGDATVSVG
;
A
#
# COMPACT_ATOMS: atom_id res chain seq x y z
N MET A 1 -106.65 -21.51 58.04
CA MET A 1 -107.41 -20.24 58.02
C MET A 1 -107.90 -20.01 56.60
N GLY A 2 -109.16 -19.89 56.23
CA GLY A 2 -110.43 -20.10 56.91
C GLY A 2 -111.43 -20.63 55.86
N ILE A 3 -112.20 -21.62 56.29
CA ILE A 3 -113.23 -22.36 55.56
C ILE A 3 -114.49 -21.50 55.43
N ARG A 4 -115.17 -21.49 54.28
CA ARG A 4 -116.63 -21.26 54.21
C ARG A 4 -117.24 -22.09 53.07
N THR A 5 -117.55 -23.33 53.44
CA THR A 5 -118.53 -24.20 52.81
C THR A 5 -119.94 -23.68 53.10
N LEU A 6 -120.77 -23.50 52.07
CA LEU A 6 -122.23 -23.42 52.20
C LEU A 6 -122.84 -24.42 51.23
N SER A 7 -123.10 -25.61 51.76
CA SER A 7 -123.98 -26.62 51.17
C SER A 7 -125.40 -26.33 51.66
N GLY A 8 -126.28 -25.90 50.75
CA GLY A 8 -127.69 -25.68 51.00
C GLY A 8 -128.51 -26.72 50.24
N ASP A 9 -128.88 -27.78 50.93
CA ASP A 9 -129.67 -28.90 50.43
C ASP A 9 -131.12 -28.72 50.93
N HIS A 10 -132.07 -28.36 50.05
CA HIS A 10 -133.49 -28.24 50.36
C HIS A 10 -134.37 -28.92 49.29
N ARG A 11 -134.76 -30.15 49.66
CA ARG A 11 -136.04 -30.87 49.42
C ARG A 11 -136.98 -30.30 48.35
N ARG A 12 -137.17 -31.05 47.26
CA ARG A 12 -138.42 -31.10 46.47
C ARG A 12 -139.22 -32.34 46.90
N GLU A 13 -140.46 -32.13 47.36
CA GLU A 13 -141.51 -33.16 47.44
C GLU A 13 -142.25 -33.27 46.07
N PRO A 14 -143.30 -34.11 45.89
CA PRO A 14 -143.20 -35.34 45.12
C PRO A 14 -143.99 -35.32 43.80
N SER A 15 -143.56 -36.18 42.88
CA SER A 15 -144.35 -36.99 41.94
C SER A 15 -145.64 -36.38 41.36
N TYR A 16 -145.56 -35.99 40.09
CA TYR A 16 -146.60 -36.33 39.11
C TYR A 16 -145.91 -36.75 37.79
N GLY A 17 -145.88 -38.05 37.53
CA GLY A 17 -145.73 -38.62 36.19
C GLY A 17 -144.43 -38.38 35.44
N GLU A 18 -143.31 -38.92 35.92
CA GLU A 18 -142.17 -39.27 35.06
C GLU A 18 -142.03 -40.80 35.06
N SER A 19 -141.99 -41.40 33.87
CA SER A 19 -141.86 -42.84 33.63
C SER A 19 -140.67 -43.44 34.41
N GLU A 20 -140.77 -44.67 34.91
CA GLU A 20 -139.64 -45.41 35.52
C GLU A 20 -138.37 -45.36 34.65
N GLN A 21 -138.55 -45.27 33.32
CA GLN A 21 -137.48 -45.10 32.34
C GLN A 21 -136.64 -43.83 32.51
N ASP A 22 -137.23 -42.70 32.96
CA ASP A 22 -136.49 -41.44 33.11
C ASP A 22 -135.72 -41.37 34.44
N SER A 23 -136.21 -42.06 35.48
CA SER A 23 -135.48 -42.23 36.73
C SER A 23 -134.25 -43.16 36.57
N GLU A 24 -134.39 -44.20 35.74
CA GLU A 24 -133.28 -45.09 35.39
C GLU A 24 -132.24 -44.42 34.50
N LYS A 25 -132.67 -43.57 33.54
CA LYS A 25 -131.75 -42.74 32.75
C LYS A 25 -130.95 -41.79 33.63
N ARG A 26 -131.59 -41.08 34.58
CA ARG A 26 -130.89 -40.19 35.53
C ARG A 26 -129.93 -40.94 36.45
N ARG A 27 -130.25 -42.19 36.84
CA ARG A 27 -129.32 -43.04 37.61
C ARG A 27 -128.12 -43.47 36.79
N LYS A 28 -128.32 -43.88 35.53
CA LYS A 28 -127.23 -44.19 34.60
C LYS A 28 -126.36 -42.95 34.35
N GLU A 29 -126.96 -41.80 34.09
CA GLU A 29 -126.24 -40.52 33.96
C GLU A 29 -125.46 -40.16 35.24
N LEU A 30 -126.02 -40.37 36.43
CA LEU A 30 -125.32 -40.14 37.70
C LEU A 30 -124.16 -41.12 37.93
N ASP A 31 -124.31 -42.38 37.54
CA ASP A 31 -123.26 -43.38 37.69
C ASP A 31 -122.17 -43.21 36.62
N ASP A 32 -122.53 -42.77 35.41
CA ASP A 32 -121.61 -42.34 34.36
C ASP A 32 -120.83 -41.09 34.79
N LEU A 33 -121.50 -40.08 35.37
CA LEU A 33 -120.85 -38.89 35.94
C LEU A 33 -119.96 -39.24 37.13
N LYS A 34 -120.34 -40.20 37.98
CA LYS A 34 -119.46 -40.68 39.08
C LYS A 34 -118.26 -41.46 38.54
N ALA A 35 -118.44 -42.23 37.48
CA ALA A 35 -117.35 -42.92 36.80
C ALA A 35 -116.40 -41.88 36.18
N GLU A 36 -116.93 -40.86 35.51
CA GLU A 36 -116.17 -39.74 34.95
C GLU A 36 -115.46 -38.92 36.02
N VAL A 37 -116.09 -38.65 37.17
CA VAL A 37 -115.42 -37.97 38.30
C VAL A 37 -114.33 -38.85 38.92
N LYS A 38 -114.49 -40.18 38.97
CA LYS A 38 -113.45 -41.10 39.44
C LYS A 38 -112.28 -41.19 38.45
N THR A 39 -112.55 -41.25 37.15
CA THR A 39 -111.49 -41.24 36.12
C THR A 39 -110.77 -39.91 36.11
N LEU A 40 -111.48 -38.77 36.19
CA LEU A 40 -110.89 -37.45 36.31
C LEU A 40 -110.08 -37.28 37.59
N ARG A 41 -110.53 -37.84 38.73
CA ARG A 41 -109.71 -37.85 39.96
C ARG A 41 -108.44 -38.67 39.79
N TYR A 42 -108.52 -39.84 39.16
CA TYR A 42 -107.35 -40.66 38.88
C TYR A 42 -106.38 -39.97 37.92
N THR A 43 -106.86 -39.31 36.86
CA THR A 43 -106.00 -38.56 35.94
C THR A 43 -105.38 -37.35 36.62
N ILE A 44 -106.12 -36.63 37.46
CA ILE A 44 -105.58 -35.52 38.27
C ILE A 44 -104.51 -36.02 39.24
N ASP A 45 -104.74 -37.13 39.95
CA ASP A 45 -103.76 -37.66 40.89
C ASP A 45 -102.55 -38.27 40.17
N SER A 46 -102.75 -38.88 39.00
CA SER A 46 -101.66 -39.31 38.10
C SER A 46 -100.82 -38.12 37.62
N HIS A 47 -101.45 -37.04 37.17
CA HIS A 47 -100.75 -35.83 36.76
C HIS A 47 -100.01 -35.15 37.92
N LYS A 48 -100.59 -35.14 39.13
CA LYS A 48 -99.88 -34.65 40.32
C LYS A 48 -98.65 -35.48 40.64
N GLN A 49 -98.75 -36.81 40.57
CA GLN A 49 -97.59 -37.70 40.75
C GLN A 49 -96.54 -37.48 39.66
N GLU A 50 -96.95 -37.29 38.40
CA GLU A 50 -96.06 -36.94 37.30
C GLU A 50 -95.38 -35.58 37.52
N GLU A 51 -96.10 -34.58 38.00
CA GLU A 51 -95.54 -33.27 38.35
C GLU A 51 -94.56 -33.36 39.52
N GLU A 52 -94.85 -34.16 40.55
CA GLU A 52 -93.94 -34.39 41.67
C GLU A 52 -92.68 -35.12 41.23
N LEU A 53 -92.80 -36.16 40.39
CA LEU A 53 -91.66 -36.85 39.79
C LEU A 53 -90.85 -35.93 38.87
N ALA A 54 -91.50 -35.06 38.09
CA ALA A 54 -90.84 -34.07 37.25
C ALA A 54 -90.09 -33.04 38.10
N LYS A 55 -90.67 -32.57 39.22
CA LYS A 55 -90.00 -31.67 40.17
C LYS A 55 -88.78 -32.34 40.80
N LEU A 56 -88.89 -33.59 41.24
CA LEU A 56 -87.76 -34.35 41.79
C LEU A 56 -86.65 -34.54 40.75
N ARG A 57 -87.00 -34.90 39.51
CA ARG A 57 -86.03 -35.00 38.40
C ARG A 57 -85.33 -33.67 38.14
N HIS A 58 -86.07 -32.56 38.10
CA HIS A 58 -85.48 -31.24 37.93
C HIS A 58 -84.62 -30.82 39.13
N GLU A 59 -85.01 -31.16 40.36
CA GLU A 59 -84.19 -30.91 41.55
C GLU A 59 -82.89 -31.71 41.51
N ASP A 60 -82.94 -32.98 41.10
CA ASP A 60 -81.76 -33.83 40.96
C ASP A 60 -80.87 -33.36 39.80
N GLU A 61 -81.45 -32.97 38.66
CA GLU A 61 -80.72 -32.33 37.55
C GLU A 61 -80.03 -31.03 37.99
N LEU A 62 -80.71 -30.20 38.80
CA LEU A 62 -80.12 -28.97 39.36
C LEU A 62 -78.99 -29.26 40.34
N ARG A 63 -79.13 -30.30 41.18
CA ARG A 63 -78.05 -30.74 42.09
C ARG A 63 -76.86 -31.27 41.32
N ASP A 64 -77.08 -32.10 40.30
CA ASP A 64 -76.02 -32.62 39.46
C ASP A 64 -75.33 -31.51 38.65
N ALA A 65 -76.09 -30.54 38.13
CA ALA A 65 -75.53 -29.38 37.45
C ALA A 65 -74.69 -28.51 38.41
N ARG A 66 -75.15 -28.29 39.65
CA ARG A 66 -74.37 -27.58 40.67
C ARG A 66 -73.11 -28.33 41.05
N ARG A 67 -73.19 -29.64 41.27
CA ARG A 67 -72.02 -30.48 41.59
C ARG A 67 -70.98 -30.43 40.47
N LYS A 68 -71.41 -30.59 39.21
CA LYS A 68 -70.51 -30.46 38.05
C LYS A 68 -69.88 -29.07 37.97
N SER A 69 -70.66 -28.01 38.18
CA SER A 69 -70.13 -26.64 38.19
C SER A 69 -69.11 -26.40 39.32
N GLU A 70 -69.31 -26.97 40.50
CA GLU A 70 -68.37 -26.88 41.62
C GLU A 70 -67.09 -27.70 41.37
N GLU A 71 -67.22 -28.89 40.79
CA GLU A 71 -66.09 -29.72 40.37
C GLU A 71 -65.26 -29.01 39.29
N ASP A 72 -65.91 -28.45 38.27
CA ASP A 72 -65.26 -27.66 37.21
C ASP A 72 -64.59 -26.40 37.77
N PHE A 73 -65.22 -25.72 38.73
CA PHE A 73 -64.63 -24.55 39.38
C PHE A 73 -63.37 -24.92 40.18
N LYS A 74 -63.41 -26.01 40.97
CA LYS A 74 -62.25 -26.52 41.70
C LYS A 74 -61.14 -26.98 40.75
N ALA A 75 -61.48 -27.66 39.66
CA ALA A 75 -60.50 -28.05 38.65
C ALA A 75 -59.81 -26.83 38.02
N LYS A 76 -60.57 -25.78 37.69
CA LYS A 76 -60.00 -24.51 37.19
C LYS A 76 -59.13 -23.82 38.23
N GLN A 77 -59.54 -23.76 39.49
CA GLN A 77 -58.75 -23.16 40.57
C GLN A 77 -57.42 -23.90 40.78
N ASN A 78 -57.44 -25.24 40.74
CA ASN A 78 -56.22 -26.05 40.83
C ASN A 78 -55.31 -25.78 39.63
N ALA A 79 -55.84 -25.81 38.41
CA ALA A 79 -55.08 -25.50 37.20
C ALA A 79 -54.48 -24.08 37.22
N GLU A 80 -55.21 -23.08 37.72
CA GLU A 80 -54.69 -21.71 37.90
C GLU A 80 -53.59 -21.67 38.96
N SER A 81 -53.72 -22.41 40.06
CA SER A 81 -52.68 -22.48 41.10
C SER A 81 -51.40 -23.15 40.60
N GLU A 82 -51.52 -24.22 39.82
CA GLU A 82 -50.41 -24.91 39.17
C GLU A 82 -49.76 -24.01 38.13
N ARG A 83 -50.56 -23.31 37.31
CA ARG A 83 -50.07 -22.31 36.35
C ARG A 83 -49.30 -21.19 37.05
N ASN A 84 -49.82 -20.67 38.15
CA ASN A 84 -49.15 -19.62 38.92
C ASN A 84 -47.86 -20.11 39.58
N SER A 85 -47.81 -21.36 40.06
CA SER A 85 -46.59 -21.98 40.58
C SER A 85 -45.55 -22.15 39.47
N ALA A 86 -45.96 -22.64 38.29
CA ALA A 86 -45.08 -22.77 37.13
C ALA A 86 -44.55 -21.42 36.64
N LEU A 87 -45.39 -20.38 36.63
CA LEU A 87 -44.98 -19.02 36.29
C LEU A 87 -43.94 -18.48 37.28
N ARG A 88 -44.12 -18.70 38.58
CA ARG A 88 -43.11 -18.29 39.58
C ARG A 88 -41.79 -19.04 39.40
N GLN A 89 -41.83 -20.34 39.10
CA GLN A 89 -40.62 -21.11 38.80
C GLN A 89 -39.93 -20.59 37.53
N TYR A 90 -40.70 -20.28 36.49
CA TYR A 90 -40.19 -19.68 35.26
C TYR A 90 -39.55 -18.30 35.53
N GLU A 91 -40.19 -17.43 36.31
CA GLU A 91 -39.65 -16.13 36.71
C GLU A 91 -38.36 -16.26 37.54
N LEU A 92 -38.27 -17.25 38.43
CA LEU A 92 -37.04 -17.52 39.20
C LEU A 92 -35.90 -17.98 38.30
N ILE A 93 -36.16 -18.96 37.42
CA ILE A 93 -35.15 -19.43 36.45
C ILE A 93 -34.74 -18.29 35.52
N GLN A 94 -35.66 -17.43 35.10
CA GLN A 94 -35.33 -16.28 34.25
C GLN A 94 -34.42 -15.28 34.98
N LYS A 95 -34.65 -15.04 36.28
CA LYS A 95 -33.76 -14.20 37.11
C LYS A 95 -32.40 -14.84 37.29
N GLU A 96 -32.33 -16.13 37.61
CA GLU A 96 -31.06 -16.85 37.75
C GLU A 96 -30.26 -16.84 36.44
N LEU A 97 -30.92 -17.01 35.29
CA LEU A 97 -30.27 -16.91 33.98
C LEU A 97 -29.76 -15.49 33.69
N MET A 98 -30.50 -14.45 34.10
CA MET A 98 -30.03 -13.06 33.99
C MET A 98 -28.82 -12.81 34.89
N GLU A 99 -28.86 -13.24 36.15
CA GLU A 99 -27.75 -13.09 37.09
C GLU A 99 -26.49 -13.83 36.62
N ILE A 100 -26.62 -15.07 36.11
CA ILE A 100 -25.51 -15.82 35.53
C ILE A 100 -24.94 -15.10 34.31
N ARG A 101 -25.81 -14.56 33.44
CA ARG A 101 -25.37 -13.80 32.26
C ARG A 101 -24.64 -12.52 32.65
N ASP A 102 -25.14 -11.79 33.62
CA ASP A 102 -24.54 -10.55 34.12
C ASP A 102 -23.19 -10.83 34.80
N ASN A 103 -23.11 -11.88 35.62
CA ASN A 103 -21.86 -12.31 36.23
C ASN A 103 -20.83 -12.73 35.19
N ALA A 104 -21.21 -13.52 34.19
CA ALA A 104 -20.31 -13.92 33.09
C ALA A 104 -19.85 -12.70 32.27
N SER A 105 -20.73 -11.72 32.03
CA SER A 105 -20.40 -10.46 31.36
C SER A 105 -19.38 -9.64 32.17
N ASN A 106 -19.60 -9.52 33.49
CA ASN A 106 -18.71 -8.80 34.39
C ASN A 106 -17.33 -9.48 34.51
N GLU A 107 -17.30 -10.81 34.61
CA GLU A 107 -16.04 -11.58 34.62
C GLU A 107 -15.29 -11.44 33.30
N LYS A 108 -16.00 -11.51 32.16
CA LYS A 108 -15.41 -11.26 30.84
C LYS A 108 -14.80 -9.87 30.76
N MET A 109 -15.52 -8.84 31.21
CA MET A 109 -15.02 -7.45 31.23
C MET A 109 -13.80 -7.29 32.14
N ALA A 110 -13.79 -7.94 33.31
CA ALA A 110 -12.66 -7.91 34.23
C ALA A 110 -11.42 -8.62 33.64
N LEU A 111 -11.60 -9.75 32.96
CA LEU A 111 -10.54 -10.47 32.27
C LEU A 111 -10.00 -9.67 31.09
N GLU A 112 -10.86 -9.07 30.26
CA GLU A 112 -10.45 -8.18 29.18
C GLU A 112 -9.64 -6.98 29.70
N LYS A 113 -10.05 -6.39 30.83
CA LYS A 113 -9.29 -5.31 31.46
C LYS A 113 -7.90 -5.77 31.90
N ARG A 114 -7.79 -6.93 32.55
CA ARG A 114 -6.50 -7.50 32.96
C ARG A 114 -5.61 -7.84 31.75
N ILE A 115 -6.19 -8.32 30.66
CA ILE A 115 -5.46 -8.58 29.41
C ILE A 115 -4.90 -7.26 28.89
N ARG A 116 -5.71 -6.20 28.80
CA ARG A 116 -5.23 -4.87 28.35
C ARG A 116 -4.14 -4.30 29.26
N GLU A 117 -4.31 -4.37 30.58
CA GLU A 117 -3.30 -3.95 31.55
C GLU A 117 -1.99 -4.75 31.39
N SER A 118 -2.09 -6.07 31.15
CA SER A 118 -0.93 -6.92 30.91
C SER A 118 -0.25 -6.64 29.56
N GLU A 119 -1.01 -6.31 28.52
CA GLU A 119 -0.49 -5.92 27.21
C GLU A 119 0.20 -4.55 27.27
N GLU A 120 -0.36 -3.60 28.01
CA GLU A 120 0.25 -2.29 28.25
C GLU A 120 1.54 -2.42 29.05
N ASN A 121 1.56 -3.22 30.12
CA ASN A 121 2.79 -3.49 30.87
C ASN A 121 3.84 -4.21 30.02
N LYS A 122 3.42 -5.15 29.17
CA LYS A 122 4.32 -5.83 28.23
C LYS A 122 4.95 -4.82 27.27
N ARG A 123 4.13 -3.93 26.69
CA ARG A 123 4.62 -2.89 25.80
C ARG A 123 5.58 -1.94 26.49
N GLN A 124 5.28 -1.50 27.72
CA GLN A 124 6.19 -0.67 28.52
C GLN A 124 7.52 -1.37 28.78
N LEU A 125 7.51 -2.66 29.13
CA LEU A 125 8.73 -3.44 29.30
C LEU A 125 9.51 -3.65 27.99
N GLU A 126 8.82 -3.78 26.86
CA GLU A 126 9.46 -3.85 25.54
C GLU A 126 10.14 -2.52 25.19
N GLU A 127 9.48 -1.38 25.43
CA GLU A 127 10.04 -0.03 25.27
C GLU A 127 11.27 0.17 26.20
N GLU A 128 11.18 -0.20 27.48
CA GLU A 128 12.32 -0.13 28.42
C GLU A 128 13.51 -1.02 27.99
N VAL A 129 13.23 -2.20 27.43
CA VAL A 129 14.27 -3.10 26.91
C VAL A 129 14.94 -2.52 25.67
N GLU A 130 14.17 -1.88 24.79
CA GLU A 130 14.72 -1.16 23.63
C GLU A 130 15.58 0.02 24.05
N ASP A 131 15.10 0.84 24.98
CA ASP A 131 15.87 1.97 25.54
C ASP A 131 17.19 1.49 26.15
N LEU A 132 17.16 0.48 27.02
CA LEU A 132 18.38 -0.10 27.61
C LEU A 132 19.34 -0.71 26.57
N LYS A 133 18.82 -1.28 25.49
CA LYS A 133 19.66 -1.76 24.37
C LYS A 133 20.32 -0.59 23.65
N THR A 134 19.59 0.48 23.36
CA THR A 134 20.17 1.67 22.73
C THR A 134 21.23 2.30 23.60
N GLU A 135 21.00 2.46 24.91
CA GLU A 135 22.00 2.96 25.86
C GLU A 135 23.24 2.06 25.92
N SER A 136 23.05 0.74 25.90
CA SER A 136 24.15 -0.23 25.87
C SER A 136 24.96 -0.16 24.58
N GLU A 137 24.29 -0.03 23.42
CA GLU A 137 24.95 0.11 22.12
C GLU A 137 25.72 1.43 22.01
N GLU A 138 25.13 2.53 22.48
CA GLU A 138 25.80 3.82 22.57
C GLU A 138 27.00 3.76 23.51
N GLY A 139 26.86 3.12 24.66
CA GLY A 139 27.94 2.83 25.60
C GLY A 139 29.07 2.03 24.95
N SER A 140 28.74 0.97 24.20
CA SER A 140 29.72 0.15 23.45
C SER A 140 30.46 0.99 22.41
N ARG A 141 29.73 1.78 21.61
CA ARG A 141 30.33 2.66 20.58
C ARG A 141 31.26 3.70 21.20
N ILE A 142 30.92 4.26 22.35
CA ILE A 142 31.78 5.21 23.08
C ILE A 142 33.04 4.50 23.58
N LEU A 143 32.92 3.29 24.14
CA LEU A 143 34.06 2.50 24.59
C LEU A 143 34.97 2.10 23.43
N GLU A 144 34.41 1.63 22.31
CA GLU A 144 35.15 1.29 21.10
C GLU A 144 35.94 2.48 20.54
N ARG A 145 35.33 3.68 20.50
CA ARG A 145 36.04 4.91 20.12
C ARG A 145 37.20 5.23 21.06
N LYS A 146 36.98 5.12 22.38
CA LYS A 146 38.04 5.33 23.37
C LYS A 146 39.18 4.31 23.23
N VAL A 147 38.84 3.05 22.96
CA VAL A 147 39.84 1.99 22.70
C VAL A 147 40.63 2.32 21.45
N ALA A 148 39.98 2.66 20.33
CA ALA A 148 40.65 3.03 19.09
C ALA A 148 41.55 4.27 19.25
N GLU A 149 41.09 5.28 20.00
CA GLU A 149 41.90 6.46 20.35
C GLU A 149 43.14 6.07 21.16
N LEU A 150 42.99 5.24 22.20
CA LEU A 150 44.10 4.76 23.02
C LEU A 150 45.08 3.87 22.22
N GLU A 151 44.59 3.02 21.34
CA GLU A 151 45.41 2.22 20.43
C GLU A 151 46.21 3.09 19.46
N SER A 152 45.58 4.11 18.87
CA SER A 152 46.26 5.06 18.00
C SER A 152 47.36 5.84 18.77
N ARG A 153 47.08 6.23 20.02
CA ARG A 153 48.04 6.90 20.90
C ARG A 153 49.19 5.97 21.30
N ASN A 154 48.91 4.71 21.61
CA ASN A 154 49.95 3.73 21.89
C ASN A 154 50.83 3.48 20.67
N LYS A 155 50.24 3.35 19.49
CA LYS A 155 51.00 3.17 18.24
C LYS A 155 51.89 4.36 17.93
N THR A 156 51.39 5.59 18.09
CA THR A 156 52.20 6.81 17.87
C THR A 156 53.31 6.95 18.91
N LEU A 157 53.05 6.60 20.18
CA LEU A 157 54.09 6.57 21.21
C LEU A 157 55.14 5.49 20.92
N GLN A 158 54.73 4.29 20.48
CA GLN A 158 55.65 3.23 20.07
C GLN A 158 56.54 3.68 18.90
N GLN A 159 55.96 4.28 17.86
CA GLN A 159 56.73 4.83 16.74
C GLN A 159 57.71 5.92 17.18
N SER A 160 57.30 6.80 18.11
CA SER A 160 58.19 7.81 18.66
C SER A 160 59.33 7.22 19.48
N VAL A 161 59.09 6.15 20.23
CA VAL A 161 60.13 5.44 20.98
C VAL A 161 61.10 4.76 20.02
N GLU A 162 60.58 4.07 19.00
CA GLU A 162 61.41 3.44 17.96
C GLU A 162 62.27 4.46 17.22
N SER A 163 61.71 5.62 16.84
CA SER A 163 62.49 6.67 16.19
C SER A 163 63.56 7.26 17.10
N LEU A 164 63.25 7.49 18.38
CA LEU A 164 64.23 7.98 19.35
C LEU A 164 65.34 6.95 19.60
N GLN A 165 65.00 5.67 19.55
CA GLN A 165 65.98 4.59 19.70
C GLN A 165 66.90 4.49 18.48
N GLN A 166 66.34 4.59 17.25
CA GLN A 166 67.16 4.70 16.03
C GLN A 166 68.05 5.95 16.02
N ASP A 167 67.53 7.10 16.47
CA ASP A 167 68.32 8.33 16.62
C ASP A 167 69.44 8.17 17.67
N SER A 168 69.20 7.39 18.73
CA SER A 168 70.23 7.07 19.73
C SER A 168 71.30 6.15 19.13
N ASP A 169 70.89 5.07 18.47
CA ASP A 169 71.81 4.10 17.84
C ASP A 169 72.67 4.77 16.76
N THR A 170 72.09 5.65 15.95
CA THR A 170 72.82 6.42 14.93
C THR A 170 73.79 7.41 15.55
N ARG A 171 73.42 8.09 16.64
CA ARG A 171 74.34 8.96 17.38
C ARG A 171 75.46 8.17 18.03
N GLU A 172 75.19 7.00 18.59
CA GLU A 172 76.20 6.11 19.15
C GLU A 172 77.17 5.62 18.07
N ALA A 173 76.66 5.22 16.90
CA ALA A 173 77.48 4.83 15.76
C ALA A 173 78.36 5.98 15.26
N LEU A 174 77.80 7.18 15.10
CA LEU A 174 78.56 8.38 14.70
C LEU A 174 79.60 8.77 15.75
N LEU A 175 79.29 8.62 17.04
CA LEU A 175 80.26 8.87 18.12
C LEU A 175 81.39 7.83 18.09
N GLN A 176 81.09 6.56 17.87
CA GLN A 176 82.11 5.52 17.71
C GLN A 176 82.97 5.77 16.46
N GLU A 177 82.36 6.15 15.35
CA GLU A 177 83.09 6.49 14.12
C GLU A 177 83.96 7.72 14.35
N ALA A 178 83.45 8.79 14.97
CA ALA A 178 84.23 9.98 15.29
C ALA A 178 85.37 9.67 16.28
N GLN A 179 85.15 8.81 17.27
CA GLN A 179 86.21 8.35 18.18
C GLN A 179 87.26 7.54 17.44
N GLN A 180 86.86 6.68 16.50
CA GLN A 180 87.79 5.90 15.70
C GLN A 180 88.56 6.76 14.70
N GLN A 181 87.89 7.73 14.06
CA GLN A 181 88.52 8.73 13.23
C GLN A 181 89.48 9.60 14.04
N LEU A 182 89.12 10.00 15.26
CA LEU A 182 90.00 10.75 16.15
C LEU A 182 91.22 9.92 16.55
N ALA A 183 91.03 8.65 16.94
CA ALA A 183 92.14 7.75 17.24
C ALA A 183 93.05 7.52 16.02
N ASN A 184 92.46 7.31 14.84
CA ASN A 184 93.22 7.20 13.60
C ASN A 184 93.95 8.51 13.29
N LYS A 185 93.30 9.67 13.45
CA LYS A 185 93.93 10.98 13.28
C LYS A 185 95.03 11.22 14.28
N ASP A 186 94.90 10.81 15.54
CA ASP A 186 95.96 10.92 16.54
C ASP A 186 97.14 10.00 16.19
N THR A 187 96.90 8.79 15.66
CA THR A 187 97.97 7.94 15.13
C THR A 187 98.62 8.50 13.87
N GLU A 188 97.83 9.08 12.97
CA GLU A 188 98.30 9.77 11.77
C GLU A 188 99.06 11.04 12.15
N PHE A 189 98.62 11.80 13.15
CA PHE A 189 99.32 12.97 13.65
C PHE A 189 100.61 12.55 14.34
N GLY A 190 100.64 11.47 15.12
CA GLY A 190 101.89 10.93 15.67
C GLY A 190 102.86 10.46 14.57
N ALA A 191 102.33 9.79 13.54
CA ALA A 191 103.12 9.38 12.37
C ALA A 191 103.56 10.58 11.53
N LEU A 192 102.71 11.58 11.33
CA LEU A 192 102.98 12.82 10.61
C LEU A 192 103.85 13.76 11.42
N GLU A 193 103.87 13.72 12.74
CA GLU A 193 104.83 14.46 13.57
C GLU A 193 106.20 13.79 13.46
N ALA A 194 106.26 12.45 13.45
CA ALA A 194 107.47 11.70 13.14
C ALA A 194 107.93 11.93 11.69
N GLU A 195 107.01 12.04 10.76
CA GLU A 195 107.24 12.28 9.35
C GLU A 195 107.51 13.76 9.06
N VAL A 196 106.95 14.72 9.80
CA VAL A 196 107.28 16.15 9.75
C VAL A 196 108.62 16.36 10.42
N LEU A 197 109.01 15.57 11.42
CA LEU A 197 110.40 15.49 11.86
C LEU A 197 111.30 14.94 10.73
N ARG A 198 110.82 13.97 9.93
CA ARG A 198 111.53 13.41 8.75
C ARG A 198 111.52 14.30 7.49
N LEU A 199 110.47 15.09 7.26
CA LEU A 199 110.20 15.94 6.10
C LEU A 199 110.57 17.41 6.38
N LYS A 200 110.60 17.86 7.64
CA LYS A 200 111.46 19.01 8.01
C LYS A 200 112.94 18.68 7.78
N ALA A 201 113.31 17.39 7.76
CA ALA A 201 114.60 16.93 7.26
C ALA A 201 114.62 16.63 5.75
N GLN A 202 113.48 16.69 5.05
CA GLN A 202 113.36 16.34 3.64
C GLN A 202 112.22 17.15 3.00
N THR A 203 112.47 18.45 2.82
CA THR A 203 111.52 19.43 2.31
C THR A 203 111.12 19.18 0.85
N GLY A 204 109.81 19.09 0.61
CA GLY A 204 109.11 19.61 -0.59
C GLY A 204 108.95 18.67 -1.79
N ASP A 205 107.71 18.34 -2.18
CA ASP A 205 107.39 17.84 -3.52
C ASP A 205 105.97 18.25 -3.96
N ALA A 206 105.87 18.80 -5.17
CA ALA A 206 104.68 19.44 -5.74
C ALA A 206 103.79 18.47 -6.55
N ASP A 207 104.26 17.28 -6.87
CA ASP A 207 103.59 16.34 -7.80
C ASP A 207 102.41 15.59 -7.15
N THR A 208 102.42 15.44 -5.82
CA THR A 208 101.30 14.84 -5.06
C THR A 208 100.05 15.73 -5.07
N LEU A 209 100.22 17.05 -5.17
CA LEU A 209 99.13 18.01 -5.25
C LEU A 209 98.35 17.93 -6.58
N GLU A 210 99.00 17.48 -7.67
CA GLU A 210 98.36 17.43 -8.99
C GLU A 210 97.46 16.19 -9.14
N ILE A 211 97.87 15.05 -8.59
CA ILE A 211 97.06 13.82 -8.57
C ILE A 211 95.79 14.00 -7.72
N ILE A 212 95.92 14.64 -6.56
CA ILE A 212 94.80 14.94 -5.67
C ILE A 212 93.76 15.85 -6.37
N LYS A 213 94.22 16.82 -7.17
CA LYS A 213 93.30 17.70 -7.93
C LYS A 213 92.47 16.94 -8.96
N ARG A 214 93.03 15.93 -9.63
CA ARG A 214 92.32 15.13 -10.65
C ARG A 214 91.23 14.27 -10.01
N GLU A 215 91.57 13.53 -8.95
CA GLU A 215 90.61 12.66 -8.25
C GLU A 215 89.49 13.46 -7.58
N LEU A 216 89.81 14.64 -7.03
CA LEU A 216 88.80 15.55 -6.49
C LEU A 216 87.84 16.03 -7.59
N GLY A 217 88.34 16.27 -8.81
CA GLY A 217 87.52 16.63 -9.97
C GLY A 217 86.54 15.53 -10.38
N GLU A 218 86.99 14.27 -10.42
CA GLU A 218 86.16 13.10 -10.74
C GLU A 218 85.10 12.82 -9.66
N GLN A 219 85.43 13.02 -8.38
CA GLN A 219 84.44 12.92 -7.30
C GLN A 219 83.39 14.03 -7.38
N VAL A 220 83.80 15.27 -7.69
CA VAL A 220 82.87 16.41 -7.84
C VAL A 220 81.89 16.19 -9.00
N THR A 221 82.32 15.59 -10.12
CA THR A 221 81.41 15.26 -11.23
C THR A 221 80.45 14.13 -10.86
N HIS A 222 80.91 13.11 -10.14
CA HIS A 222 80.04 12.03 -9.66
C HIS A 222 78.99 12.54 -8.66
N ILE A 223 79.38 13.39 -7.71
CA ILE A 223 78.46 14.03 -6.75
C ILE A 223 77.42 14.86 -7.50
N ARG A 224 77.82 15.65 -8.52
CA ARG A 224 76.86 16.41 -9.33
C ARG A 224 75.85 15.52 -10.06
N ASN A 225 76.27 14.37 -10.56
CA ASN A 225 75.36 13.41 -11.22
C ASN A 225 74.38 12.77 -10.23
N LEU A 226 74.86 12.40 -9.03
CA LEU A 226 74.00 11.89 -7.96
C LEU A 226 73.02 12.95 -7.47
N GLU A 227 73.45 14.20 -7.31
CA GLU A 227 72.56 15.30 -6.98
C GLU A 227 71.49 15.53 -8.05
N ALA A 228 71.84 15.42 -9.34
CA ALA A 228 70.90 15.56 -10.44
C ALA A 228 69.84 14.45 -10.41
N SER A 229 70.24 13.19 -10.25
CA SER A 229 69.33 12.05 -10.15
C SER A 229 68.44 12.14 -8.90
N ASN A 230 68.98 12.57 -7.76
CA ASN A 230 68.22 12.74 -6.53
C ASN A 230 67.18 13.89 -6.67
N ARG A 231 67.53 14.97 -7.39
CA ARG A 231 66.56 16.03 -7.73
C ARG A 231 65.44 15.51 -8.64
N GLU A 232 65.75 14.67 -9.61
CA GLU A 232 64.77 14.07 -10.53
C GLU A 232 63.80 13.13 -9.80
N GLN A 233 64.34 12.21 -8.99
CA GLN A 233 63.55 11.31 -8.13
C GLN A 233 62.67 12.07 -7.13
N ALA A 234 63.18 13.17 -6.54
CA ALA A 234 62.38 14.03 -5.67
C ALA A 234 61.22 14.70 -6.42
N ALA A 235 61.42 15.06 -7.70
CA ALA A 235 60.38 15.62 -8.55
C ALA A 235 59.29 14.57 -8.85
N GLU A 236 59.69 13.34 -9.18
CA GLU A 236 58.78 12.21 -9.41
C GLU A 236 58.00 11.85 -8.15
N LEU A 237 58.65 11.74 -6.98
CA LEU A 237 57.97 11.49 -5.71
C LEU A 237 56.96 12.60 -5.38
N LYS A 238 57.27 13.85 -5.70
CA LYS A 238 56.33 14.97 -5.53
C LYS A 238 55.16 14.86 -6.51
N HIS A 239 55.39 14.40 -7.74
CA HIS A 239 54.34 14.14 -8.72
C HIS A 239 53.42 12.99 -8.27
N TYR A 240 53.97 11.83 -7.87
CA TYR A 240 53.21 10.70 -7.36
C TYR A 240 52.43 11.04 -6.08
N LYS A 241 53.00 11.82 -5.16
CA LYS A 241 52.27 12.31 -3.99
C LYS A 241 51.08 13.20 -4.35
N ARG A 242 51.18 14.01 -5.41
CA ARG A 242 50.04 14.80 -5.91
C ARG A 242 48.99 13.91 -6.56
N LEU A 243 49.42 12.93 -7.37
CA LEU A 243 48.51 12.00 -8.03
C LEU A 243 47.77 11.13 -7.00
N HIS A 244 48.46 10.63 -5.99
CA HIS A 244 47.85 9.86 -4.90
C HIS A 244 46.78 10.67 -4.18
N LYS A 245 47.07 11.93 -3.81
CA LYS A 245 46.07 12.84 -3.23
C LYS A 245 44.85 13.02 -4.15
N SER A 246 45.06 13.18 -5.46
CA SER A 246 43.92 13.29 -6.38
C SER A 246 43.11 12.00 -6.49
N VAL A 247 43.76 10.84 -6.42
CA VAL A 247 43.09 9.52 -6.42
C VAL A 247 42.30 9.33 -5.13
N GLU A 248 42.86 9.70 -3.97
CA GLU A 248 42.16 9.66 -2.68
C GLU A 248 40.89 10.51 -2.71
N VAL A 249 40.95 11.74 -3.24
CA VAL A 249 39.75 12.59 -3.40
C VAL A 249 38.71 11.91 -4.29
N VAL A 250 39.12 11.33 -5.43
CA VAL A 250 38.19 10.62 -6.32
C VAL A 250 37.61 9.36 -5.66
N GLU A 251 38.38 8.63 -4.85
CA GLU A 251 37.87 7.48 -4.08
C GLU A 251 36.87 7.91 -3.00
N GLU A 252 37.12 9.02 -2.32
CA GLU A 252 36.18 9.59 -1.34
C GLU A 252 34.90 10.07 -2.02
N GLU A 253 35.00 10.76 -3.16
CA GLU A 253 33.85 11.15 -3.97
C GLU A 253 33.07 9.93 -4.46
N LYS A 254 33.75 8.87 -4.91
CA LYS A 254 33.13 7.60 -5.29
C LYS A 254 32.38 6.98 -4.12
N ARG A 255 33.01 6.88 -2.93
CA ARG A 255 32.36 6.34 -1.71
C ARG A 255 31.15 7.20 -1.31
N SER A 256 31.25 8.52 -1.44
CA SER A 256 30.15 9.46 -1.18
C SER A 256 28.99 9.27 -2.16
N LEU A 257 29.28 9.13 -3.46
CA LEU A 257 28.28 8.85 -4.48
C LEU A 257 27.63 7.49 -4.29
N GLN A 258 28.39 6.45 -3.95
CA GLN A 258 27.85 5.13 -3.63
C GLN A 258 26.86 5.20 -2.46
N ARG A 259 27.23 5.84 -1.35
CA ARG A 259 26.30 6.03 -0.22
C ARG A 259 25.02 6.78 -0.61
N LYS A 260 25.11 7.75 -1.53
CA LYS A 260 23.94 8.48 -2.04
C LYS A 260 23.05 7.61 -2.91
N VAL A 261 23.63 6.69 -3.68
CA VAL A 261 22.87 5.71 -4.48
C VAL A 261 22.16 4.74 -3.55
N ASP A 262 22.87 4.16 -2.59
CA ASP A 262 22.28 3.25 -1.61
C ASP A 262 21.11 3.93 -0.85
N ALA A 263 21.31 5.18 -0.40
CA ALA A 263 20.24 5.97 0.22
C ALA A 263 19.08 6.31 -0.74
N MET A 264 19.34 6.43 -2.04
CA MET A 264 18.28 6.62 -3.04
C MET A 264 17.46 5.34 -3.23
N ASP A 265 18.11 4.18 -3.19
CA ASP A 265 17.45 2.88 -3.31
C ASP A 265 16.58 2.60 -2.06
N ASP A 266 17.06 2.94 -0.86
CA ASP A 266 16.28 2.88 0.37
C ASP A 266 15.03 3.78 0.29
N LEU A 267 15.18 5.03 -0.17
CA LEU A 267 14.05 5.94 -0.39
C LEU A 267 13.07 5.43 -1.45
N GLN A 268 13.54 4.73 -2.48
CA GLN A 268 12.65 4.11 -3.48
C GLN A 268 11.83 2.97 -2.87
N ASN A 269 12.43 2.18 -1.97
CA ASN A 269 11.74 1.12 -1.24
C ASN A 269 10.68 1.71 -0.30
N GLU A 270 11.06 2.71 0.52
CA GLU A 270 10.12 3.42 1.41
C GLU A 270 8.98 4.06 0.62
N LEU A 271 9.28 4.68 -0.53
CA LEU A 271 8.26 5.25 -1.41
C LEU A 271 7.35 4.18 -2.00
N GLY A 272 7.89 3.00 -2.33
CA GLY A 272 7.11 1.84 -2.76
C GLY A 272 6.14 1.37 -1.68
N GLU A 273 6.62 1.21 -0.45
CA GLU A 273 5.83 0.82 0.71
C GLU A 273 4.74 1.86 1.04
N ALA A 274 5.10 3.15 1.07
CA ALA A 274 4.16 4.24 1.31
C ALA A 274 3.07 4.31 0.22
N ARG A 275 3.43 4.10 -1.05
CA ARG A 275 2.45 4.01 -2.15
C ARG A 275 1.50 2.83 -1.98
N LEU A 276 2.01 1.67 -1.56
CA LEU A 276 1.20 0.48 -1.29
C LEU A 276 0.25 0.70 -0.10
N GLN A 277 0.74 1.30 0.99
CA GLN A 277 -0.07 1.66 2.15
C GLN A 277 -1.17 2.65 1.77
N ARG A 278 -0.83 3.69 0.98
CA ARG A 278 -1.82 4.66 0.49
C ARG A 278 -2.88 3.97 -0.37
N GLN A 279 -2.49 3.07 -1.27
CA GLN A 279 -3.44 2.30 -2.06
C GLN A 279 -4.37 1.45 -1.18
N ARG A 280 -3.84 0.74 -0.19
CA ARG A 280 -4.65 -0.03 0.76
C ARG A 280 -5.67 0.85 1.50
N LEU A 281 -5.22 2.00 2.02
CA LEU A 281 -6.11 2.94 2.71
C LEU A 281 -7.15 3.56 1.76
N GLU A 282 -6.80 3.80 0.50
CA GLU A 282 -7.73 4.28 -0.53
C GLU A 282 -8.75 3.21 -0.89
N ASP A 283 -8.34 1.95 -1.04
CA ASP A 283 -9.22 0.81 -1.29
C ASP A 283 -10.15 0.57 -0.10
N GLU A 284 -9.65 0.65 1.13
CA GLU A 284 -10.46 0.61 2.35
C GLU A 284 -11.45 1.76 2.38
N ARG A 285 -11.01 3.00 2.12
CA ARG A 285 -11.91 4.15 2.05
C ARG A 285 -12.98 3.95 0.98
N LEU A 286 -12.60 3.46 -0.21
CA LEU A 286 -13.54 3.18 -1.29
C LEU A 286 -14.54 2.09 -0.87
N ALA A 287 -14.09 1.02 -0.24
CA ALA A 287 -14.94 -0.03 0.30
C ALA A 287 -15.93 0.51 1.35
N TRP A 288 -15.47 1.35 2.28
CA TRP A 288 -16.32 2.00 3.27
C TRP A 288 -17.30 3.01 2.65
N THR A 289 -16.86 3.80 1.68
CA THR A 289 -17.75 4.74 0.98
C THR A 289 -18.78 4.03 0.11
N ALA A 290 -18.42 2.91 -0.51
CA ALA A 290 -19.35 2.06 -1.23
C ALA A 290 -20.36 1.46 -0.26
N TYR A 291 -19.91 0.92 0.88
CA TYR A 291 -20.78 0.41 1.94
C TYR A 291 -21.77 1.46 2.45
N LEU A 292 -21.31 2.66 2.79
CA LEU A 292 -22.15 3.76 3.27
C LEU A 292 -23.14 4.24 2.19
N ARG A 293 -22.72 4.25 0.92
CA ARG A 293 -23.60 4.58 -0.22
C ARG A 293 -24.68 3.51 -0.44
N ASP A 294 -24.34 2.25 -0.21
CA ASP A 294 -25.24 1.11 -0.33
C ASP A 294 -26.21 0.99 0.86
N GLN A 295 -25.86 1.59 2.00
CA GLN A 295 -26.76 1.84 3.14
C GLN A 295 -27.70 3.02 2.90
N SER A 296 -27.30 4.04 2.14
CA SER A 296 -28.17 5.16 1.76
C SER A 296 -28.99 4.82 0.51
N GLY A 297 -29.90 3.86 0.61
CA GLY A 297 -30.93 3.65 -0.41
C GLY A 297 -31.87 4.87 -0.53
N PRO A 298 -32.68 4.98 -1.61
CA PRO A 298 -33.54 6.14 -1.86
C PRO A 298 -34.57 6.46 -0.75
N GLU A 299 -34.74 5.58 0.26
CA GLU A 299 -35.61 5.79 1.42
C GLU A 299 -34.88 5.86 2.78
N GLY A 300 -33.53 5.81 2.82
CA GLY A 300 -32.77 5.91 4.07
C GLY A 300 -32.88 4.71 5.02
N GLU A 301 -33.40 3.56 4.56
CA GLU A 301 -33.36 2.30 5.31
C GLU A 301 -31.93 1.72 5.31
N LEU A 302 -31.32 1.65 6.49
CA LEU A 302 -30.07 0.92 6.73
C LEU A 302 -30.29 -0.57 6.44
N LYS A 303 -29.65 -1.12 5.40
CA LYS A 303 -29.69 -2.58 5.09
C LYS A 303 -29.23 -3.48 6.25
N PHE A 304 -28.51 -2.94 7.23
CA PHE A 304 -28.07 -3.64 8.44
C PHE A 304 -28.35 -2.76 9.65
N GLU A 305 -29.16 -3.25 10.59
CA GLU A 305 -29.58 -2.51 11.78
C GLU A 305 -28.50 -2.51 12.89
N SER A 306 -27.53 -3.43 12.83
CA SER A 306 -26.43 -3.56 13.80
C SER A 306 -25.08 -3.91 13.13
N PRO A 307 -23.94 -3.38 13.64
CA PRO A 307 -22.60 -3.82 13.22
C PRO A 307 -22.36 -5.32 13.37
N GLU A 308 -23.10 -6.00 14.26
CA GLU A 308 -23.05 -7.44 14.43
C GLU A 308 -23.66 -8.18 13.23
N ASP A 309 -24.73 -7.65 12.63
CA ASP A 309 -25.36 -8.24 11.44
C ASP A 309 -24.49 -8.05 10.19
N LEU A 310 -23.75 -6.93 10.11
CA LEU A 310 -22.72 -6.74 9.09
C LEU A 310 -21.58 -7.77 9.24
N ALA A 311 -21.11 -7.99 10.47
CA ALA A 311 -20.06 -8.97 10.73
C ALA A 311 -20.51 -10.40 10.39
N ARG A 312 -21.76 -10.75 10.71
CA ARG A 312 -22.35 -12.05 10.31
C ARG A 312 -22.47 -12.17 8.79
N ALA A 313 -23.00 -11.17 8.10
CA ALA A 313 -23.10 -11.17 6.64
C ALA A 313 -21.72 -11.25 5.97
N LEU A 314 -20.70 -10.57 6.51
CA LEU A 314 -19.32 -10.66 6.02
C LEU A 314 -18.72 -12.05 6.25
N VAL A 315 -18.97 -12.67 7.39
CA VAL A 315 -18.54 -14.05 7.66
C VAL A 315 -19.26 -15.04 6.75
N GLU A 316 -20.56 -14.88 6.53
CA GLU A 316 -21.34 -15.68 5.59
C GLU A 316 -20.81 -15.54 4.16
N GLU A 317 -20.51 -14.32 3.69
CA GLU A 317 -19.91 -14.10 2.37
C GLU A 317 -18.49 -14.65 2.27
N LYS A 318 -17.68 -14.56 3.34
CA LYS A 318 -16.36 -15.22 3.38
C LYS A 318 -16.48 -16.73 3.29
N ILE A 319 -17.44 -17.33 3.99
CA ILE A 319 -17.72 -18.78 3.93
C ILE A 319 -18.21 -19.15 2.52
N LYS A 320 -19.16 -18.39 1.94
CA LYS A 320 -19.63 -18.61 0.56
C LYS A 320 -18.48 -18.52 -0.44
N ASN A 321 -17.62 -17.49 -0.36
CA ASN A 321 -16.44 -17.37 -1.22
C ASN A 321 -15.46 -18.53 -1.03
N ALA A 322 -15.21 -18.98 0.20
CA ALA A 322 -14.38 -20.15 0.45
C ALA A 322 -14.99 -21.43 -0.17
N THR A 323 -16.30 -21.64 -0.03
CA THR A 323 -16.99 -22.80 -0.64
C THR A 323 -17.03 -22.72 -2.17
N LEU A 324 -17.14 -21.51 -2.74
CA LEU A 324 -17.06 -21.31 -4.18
C LEU A 324 -15.64 -21.59 -4.70
N LEU A 325 -14.61 -21.15 -3.98
CA LEU A 325 -13.21 -21.45 -4.30
C LEU A 325 -12.89 -22.95 -4.20
N GLU A 326 -13.41 -23.63 -3.18
CA GLU A 326 -13.30 -25.09 -3.05
C GLU A 326 -13.98 -25.79 -4.23
N ARG A 327 -15.18 -25.32 -4.62
CA ARG A 327 -15.89 -25.86 -5.78
C ARG A 327 -15.17 -25.57 -7.09
N THR A 328 -14.58 -24.39 -7.28
CA THR A 328 -13.79 -24.10 -8.49
C THR A 328 -12.54 -24.95 -8.52
N GLY A 329 -11.83 -25.12 -7.40
CA GLY A 329 -10.68 -26.03 -7.31
C GLY A 329 -11.06 -27.49 -7.61
N ALA A 330 -12.21 -27.96 -7.11
CA ALA A 330 -12.74 -29.28 -7.44
C ALA A 330 -13.06 -29.41 -8.94
N MET A 331 -13.73 -28.41 -9.54
CA MET A 331 -14.02 -28.40 -10.98
C MET A 331 -12.74 -28.33 -11.82
N GLU A 332 -11.73 -27.56 -11.40
CA GLU A 332 -10.42 -27.52 -12.05
C GLU A 332 -9.72 -28.89 -11.99
N SER A 333 -9.78 -29.57 -10.84
CA SER A 333 -9.25 -30.95 -10.72
C SER A 333 -10.01 -31.94 -11.61
N GLU A 334 -11.35 -31.85 -11.70
CA GLU A 334 -12.15 -32.68 -12.60
C GLU A 334 -11.83 -32.39 -14.08
N VAL A 335 -11.55 -31.13 -14.43
CA VAL A 335 -11.14 -30.75 -15.79
C VAL A 335 -9.76 -31.32 -16.10
N LEU A 336 -8.80 -31.22 -15.19
CA LEU A 336 -7.47 -31.83 -15.35
C LEU A 336 -7.56 -33.35 -15.49
N ASP A 337 -8.39 -34.02 -14.69
CA ASP A 337 -8.63 -35.46 -14.82
C ASP A 337 -9.25 -35.81 -16.17
N ARG A 338 -10.21 -35.01 -16.66
CA ARG A 338 -10.78 -35.20 -18.01
C ARG A 338 -9.77 -34.93 -19.11
N ASP A 339 -8.90 -33.94 -18.97
CA ASP A 339 -7.84 -33.64 -19.93
C ASP A 339 -6.80 -34.78 -19.98
N ASN A 340 -6.43 -35.34 -18.83
CA ASN A 340 -5.59 -36.54 -18.75
C ASN A 340 -6.24 -37.75 -19.43
N ILE A 341 -7.55 -37.94 -19.25
CA ILE A 341 -8.32 -39.00 -19.94
C ILE A 341 -8.35 -38.72 -21.45
N ILE A 342 -8.57 -37.48 -21.87
CA ILE A 342 -8.58 -37.08 -23.28
C ILE A 342 -7.20 -37.33 -23.90
N GLU A 343 -6.11 -36.96 -23.21
CA GLU A 343 -4.75 -37.21 -23.67
C GLU A 343 -4.47 -38.71 -23.79
N GLY A 344 -4.89 -39.52 -22.79
CA GLY A 344 -4.86 -40.97 -22.85
C GLY A 344 -5.59 -41.52 -24.08
N LEU A 345 -6.85 -41.11 -24.30
CA LEU A 345 -7.64 -41.52 -25.47
C LEU A 345 -7.07 -41.02 -26.79
N GLN A 346 -6.41 -39.85 -26.82
CA GLN A 346 -5.72 -39.35 -28.00
C GLN A 346 -4.49 -40.19 -28.31
N ASN A 347 -3.75 -40.63 -27.30
CA ASN A 347 -2.61 -41.54 -27.45
C ASN A 347 -3.06 -42.93 -27.90
N ASP A 348 -4.16 -43.45 -27.34
CA ASP A 348 -4.78 -44.70 -27.81
C ASP A 348 -5.27 -44.58 -29.25
N LYS A 349 -5.86 -43.45 -29.64
CA LYS A 349 -6.26 -43.19 -31.02
C LYS A 349 -5.05 -43.12 -31.95
N LYS A 350 -3.93 -42.53 -31.52
CA LYS A 350 -2.69 -42.50 -32.30
C LYS A 350 -2.14 -43.91 -32.48
N THR A 351 -2.06 -44.71 -31.42
CA THR A 351 -1.57 -46.10 -31.50
C THR A 351 -2.49 -46.97 -32.36
N LEU A 352 -3.82 -46.87 -32.22
CA LEU A 352 -4.79 -47.54 -33.09
C LEU A 352 -4.69 -47.09 -34.55
N ASN A 353 -4.44 -45.80 -34.81
CA ASN A 353 -4.21 -45.31 -36.18
C ASN A 353 -2.91 -45.86 -36.76
N GLU A 354 -1.84 -45.91 -35.98
CA GLU A 354 -0.58 -46.54 -36.38
C GLU A 354 -0.77 -48.05 -36.64
N GLU A 355 -1.59 -48.73 -35.85
CA GLU A 355 -1.99 -50.12 -36.08
C GLU A 355 -2.88 -50.27 -37.32
N LEU A 356 -3.82 -49.36 -37.57
CA LEU A 356 -4.65 -49.34 -38.77
C LEU A 356 -3.83 -49.02 -40.02
N ASP A 357 -2.81 -48.16 -39.93
CA ASP A 357 -1.90 -47.88 -41.02
C ASP A 357 -0.96 -49.06 -41.28
N LYS A 358 -0.50 -49.75 -40.22
CA LYS A 358 0.18 -51.05 -40.34
C LYS A 358 -0.72 -52.08 -41.01
N LEU A 359 -1.98 -52.21 -40.59
CA LEU A 359 -2.98 -53.11 -41.17
C LEU A 359 -3.41 -52.71 -42.59
N ARG A 360 -3.45 -51.42 -42.93
CA ARG A 360 -3.65 -50.92 -44.31
C ARG A 360 -2.46 -51.22 -45.19
N SER A 361 -1.24 -51.08 -44.66
CA SER A 361 -0.01 -51.43 -45.38
C SER A 361 0.13 -52.94 -45.59
N THR A 362 -0.46 -53.76 -44.72
CA THR A 362 -0.48 -55.24 -44.82
C THR A 362 -1.77 -55.81 -45.40
N GLY A 363 -2.82 -55.01 -45.60
CA GLY A 363 -4.15 -55.44 -46.03
C GLY A 363 -4.75 -54.53 -47.11
N GLY A 364 -4.32 -54.74 -48.37
CA GLY A 364 -4.86 -54.06 -49.55
C GLY A 364 -6.26 -54.52 -49.95
N GLY A 365 -7.28 -54.32 -49.10
CA GLY A 365 -8.59 -54.98 -49.29
C GLY A 365 -9.86 -54.26 -48.83
N SER A 366 -9.85 -52.96 -48.51
CA SER A 366 -11.10 -52.27 -48.09
C SER A 366 -11.35 -50.93 -48.79
N GLY A 367 -11.24 -50.91 -50.12
CA GLY A 367 -11.52 -49.75 -50.97
C GLY A 367 -13.00 -49.56 -51.38
N GLY A 368 -13.92 -50.39 -50.88
CA GLY A 368 -15.34 -50.34 -51.27
C GLY A 368 -16.10 -49.14 -50.67
N ASP A 369 -15.89 -48.88 -49.39
CA ASP A 369 -16.73 -47.93 -48.64
C ASP A 369 -16.31 -46.46 -48.83
N ALA A 370 -15.01 -46.23 -49.02
CA ALA A 370 -14.48 -44.91 -49.37
C ALA A 370 -14.92 -44.44 -50.77
N LYS A 371 -15.09 -45.37 -51.72
CA LYS A 371 -15.49 -45.07 -53.10
C LYS A 371 -16.97 -44.74 -53.22
N ALA A 372 -17.81 -45.28 -52.34
CA ALA A 372 -19.24 -44.96 -52.26
C ALA A 372 -19.46 -43.54 -51.70
N ARG A 373 -18.72 -43.13 -50.66
CA ARG A 373 -18.79 -41.77 -50.10
C ARG A 373 -18.34 -40.70 -51.09
N LEU A 374 -17.26 -40.96 -51.83
CA LEU A 374 -16.73 -40.03 -52.83
C LEU A 374 -17.67 -39.82 -54.03
N ARG A 375 -18.49 -40.83 -54.37
CA ARG A 375 -19.55 -40.71 -55.39
C ARG A 375 -20.71 -39.83 -54.92
N LEU A 376 -21.17 -40.01 -53.67
CA LEU A 376 -22.24 -39.21 -53.09
C LEU A 376 -21.84 -37.74 -52.93
N GLU A 377 -20.61 -37.49 -52.52
CA GLU A 377 -20.08 -36.13 -52.38
C GLU A 377 -19.97 -35.42 -53.74
N ARG A 378 -19.56 -36.15 -54.78
CA ARG A 378 -19.53 -35.63 -56.16
C ARG A 378 -20.93 -35.34 -56.71
N GLN A 379 -21.92 -36.18 -56.40
CA GLN A 379 -23.32 -35.93 -56.79
C GLN A 379 -23.88 -34.68 -56.10
N ARG A 380 -23.59 -34.50 -54.81
CA ARG A 380 -24.01 -33.29 -54.06
C ARG A 380 -23.36 -32.02 -54.63
N ALA A 381 -22.08 -32.06 -54.95
CA ALA A 381 -21.38 -30.92 -55.53
C ALA A 381 -21.90 -30.54 -56.93
N LEU A 382 -22.32 -31.53 -57.74
CA LEU A 382 -22.93 -31.27 -59.05
C LEU A 382 -24.31 -30.62 -58.91
N ALA A 383 -25.16 -31.12 -58.00
CA ALA A 383 -26.48 -30.52 -57.75
C ALA A 383 -26.39 -29.07 -57.25
N ILE A 384 -25.40 -28.75 -56.40
CA ILE A 384 -25.19 -27.36 -55.93
C ILE A 384 -24.79 -26.45 -57.09
N LYS A 385 -23.87 -26.89 -57.96
CA LYS A 385 -23.47 -26.11 -59.13
C LYS A 385 -24.59 -25.94 -60.15
N GLU A 386 -25.47 -26.92 -60.29
CA GLU A 386 -26.66 -26.82 -61.14
C GLU A 386 -27.65 -25.80 -60.59
N VAL A 387 -27.88 -25.79 -59.27
CA VAL A 387 -28.70 -24.75 -58.61
C VAL A 387 -28.07 -23.36 -58.77
N GLU A 388 -26.75 -23.23 -58.63
CA GLU A 388 -26.05 -21.96 -58.85
C GLU A 388 -26.13 -21.51 -60.31
N TYR A 389 -26.01 -22.43 -61.26
CA TYR A 389 -26.15 -22.16 -62.68
C TYR A 389 -27.57 -21.73 -63.05
N LEU A 390 -28.60 -22.41 -62.53
CA LEU A 390 -30.00 -22.04 -62.74
C LEU A 390 -30.34 -20.69 -62.10
N ARG A 391 -29.78 -20.38 -60.93
CA ARG A 391 -29.92 -19.05 -60.30
C ARG A 391 -29.21 -17.96 -61.11
N ALA A 392 -28.04 -18.25 -61.67
CA ALA A 392 -27.34 -17.33 -62.54
C ALA A 392 -28.11 -17.09 -63.85
N GLN A 393 -28.71 -18.14 -64.43
CA GLN A 393 -29.57 -18.02 -65.61
C GLN A 393 -30.83 -17.22 -65.32
N LEU A 394 -31.51 -17.46 -64.21
CA LEU A 394 -32.66 -16.64 -63.78
C LEU A 394 -32.25 -15.19 -63.62
N LYS A 395 -31.10 -14.93 -63.01
CA LYS A 395 -30.58 -13.56 -62.84
C LYS A 395 -30.18 -12.90 -64.16
N THR A 396 -29.73 -13.65 -65.16
CA THR A 396 -29.49 -13.12 -66.50
C THR A 396 -30.79 -12.89 -67.26
N PHE A 397 -31.82 -13.71 -67.06
CA PHE A 397 -33.16 -13.45 -67.60
C PHE A 397 -33.78 -12.21 -66.94
N ASP A 398 -33.67 -12.05 -65.63
CA ASP A 398 -34.12 -10.85 -64.92
C ASP A 398 -33.38 -9.60 -65.44
N ALA A 399 -32.07 -9.69 -65.68
CA ALA A 399 -31.26 -8.59 -66.22
C ALA A 399 -31.51 -8.32 -67.71
N GLU A 400 -31.84 -9.35 -68.51
CA GLU A 400 -32.23 -9.21 -69.92
C GLU A 400 -33.65 -8.65 -70.04
N ASP A 401 -34.58 -9.05 -69.17
CA ASP A 401 -35.94 -8.48 -69.09
C ASP A 401 -35.89 -7.02 -68.61
N GLU A 402 -35.01 -6.67 -67.67
CA GLU A 402 -34.75 -5.27 -67.29
C GLU A 402 -34.06 -4.44 -68.40
N ALA A 403 -33.25 -5.06 -69.27
CA ALA A 403 -32.49 -4.37 -70.33
C ALA A 403 -33.22 -4.29 -71.69
N PHE A 404 -34.15 -5.19 -71.97
CA PHE A 404 -34.94 -5.24 -73.21
C PHE A 404 -36.44 -4.91 -73.00
N GLY A 405 -36.86 -4.70 -71.75
CA GLY A 405 -38.22 -4.31 -71.35
C GLY A 405 -38.56 -2.82 -71.42
N GLU A 406 -37.82 -2.00 -72.18
CA GLU A 406 -38.27 -0.64 -72.53
C GLU A 406 -39.29 -0.69 -73.68
N GLY A 407 -40.51 -1.12 -73.34
CA GLY A 407 -41.66 -1.14 -74.25
C GLY A 407 -42.99 -1.11 -73.48
N GLU A 408 -43.45 0.10 -73.15
CA GLU A 408 -44.73 0.37 -72.49
C GLU A 408 -45.88 -0.46 -73.10
N ASN A 409 -46.56 -1.22 -72.23
CA ASN A 409 -47.84 -1.94 -72.39
C ASN A 409 -47.81 -3.45 -72.66
N ILE A 410 -46.66 -4.12 -72.62
CA ILE A 410 -46.62 -5.59 -72.74
C ILE A 410 -46.41 -6.32 -71.39
N ASP A 411 -45.87 -5.66 -70.37
CA ASP A 411 -45.57 -6.31 -69.09
C ASP A 411 -46.79 -6.56 -68.21
N ASP A 412 -47.69 -5.61 -67.99
CA ASP A 412 -48.85 -5.86 -67.11
C ASP A 412 -49.79 -6.98 -67.61
N ALA A 413 -49.94 -7.11 -68.93
CA ALA A 413 -50.78 -8.15 -69.53
C ALA A 413 -50.09 -9.52 -69.52
N LYS A 414 -48.76 -9.56 -69.68
CA LYS A 414 -47.98 -10.79 -69.57
C LYS A 414 -47.81 -11.23 -68.12
N ILE A 415 -47.59 -10.31 -67.19
CA ILE A 415 -47.53 -10.57 -65.75
C ILE A 415 -48.87 -11.14 -65.28
N LYS A 416 -50.01 -10.55 -65.67
CA LYS A 416 -51.33 -11.14 -65.36
C LYS A 416 -51.54 -12.51 -65.99
N ARG A 417 -51.05 -12.72 -67.22
CA ARG A 417 -51.09 -14.02 -67.89
C ARG A 417 -50.20 -15.06 -67.19
N ILE A 418 -49.04 -14.64 -66.69
CA ILE A 418 -48.11 -15.46 -65.93
C ILE A 418 -48.71 -15.78 -64.56
N ASP A 419 -49.25 -14.79 -63.84
CA ASP A 419 -49.97 -14.99 -62.58
C ASP A 419 -51.16 -15.95 -62.76
N GLU A 420 -51.94 -15.79 -63.82
CA GLU A 420 -53.06 -16.70 -64.14
C GLU A 420 -52.57 -18.12 -64.43
N LEU A 421 -51.47 -18.27 -65.18
CA LEU A 421 -50.87 -19.56 -65.49
C LEU A 421 -50.23 -20.20 -64.26
N GLU A 422 -49.58 -19.41 -63.40
CA GLU A 422 -49.02 -19.85 -62.12
C GLU A 422 -50.13 -20.31 -61.18
N ARG A 423 -51.23 -19.56 -61.09
CA ARG A 423 -52.40 -19.97 -60.31
C ARG A 423 -53.00 -21.26 -60.81
N LEU A 424 -53.06 -21.44 -62.14
CA LEU A 424 -53.61 -22.64 -62.76
C LEU A 424 -52.66 -23.84 -62.58
N VAL A 425 -51.34 -23.62 -62.59
CA VAL A 425 -50.33 -24.63 -62.24
C VAL A 425 -50.41 -25.01 -60.76
N ASP A 426 -50.63 -24.05 -59.87
CA ASP A 426 -50.82 -24.31 -58.45
C ASP A 426 -52.13 -25.03 -58.16
N GLU A 427 -53.22 -24.68 -58.85
CA GLU A 427 -54.49 -25.41 -58.80
C GLU A 427 -54.31 -26.86 -59.31
N TYR A 428 -53.59 -27.07 -60.42
CA TYR A 428 -53.25 -28.42 -60.88
C TYR A 428 -52.32 -29.17 -59.93
N ARG A 429 -51.37 -28.51 -59.27
CA ARG A 429 -50.52 -29.15 -58.25
C ARG A 429 -51.32 -29.57 -57.04
N GLN A 430 -52.28 -28.74 -56.61
CA GLN A 430 -53.20 -29.07 -55.52
C GLN A 430 -54.14 -30.20 -55.92
N GLU A 431 -54.65 -30.23 -57.15
CA GLU A 431 -55.45 -31.35 -57.66
C GLU A 431 -54.62 -32.63 -57.82
N VAL A 432 -53.37 -32.56 -58.26
CA VAL A 432 -52.50 -33.74 -58.32
C VAL A 432 -52.17 -34.24 -56.92
N GLN A 433 -51.93 -33.35 -55.95
CA GLN A 433 -51.73 -33.74 -54.55
C GLN A 433 -53.01 -34.31 -53.93
N SER A 434 -54.19 -33.76 -54.24
CA SER A 434 -55.46 -34.29 -53.74
C SER A 434 -55.78 -35.64 -54.40
N LEU A 435 -55.57 -35.78 -55.71
CA LEU A 435 -55.73 -37.04 -56.43
C LEU A 435 -54.70 -38.08 -55.98
N GLN A 436 -53.47 -37.71 -55.62
CA GLN A 436 -52.49 -38.60 -54.99
C GLN A 436 -52.88 -38.97 -53.56
N ALA A 437 -53.43 -38.03 -52.79
CA ALA A 437 -53.96 -38.30 -51.46
C ALA A 437 -55.20 -39.22 -51.52
N ASP A 438 -56.00 -39.11 -52.57
CA ASP A 438 -57.19 -39.93 -52.78
C ASP A 438 -56.85 -41.28 -53.44
N LEU A 439 -55.84 -41.35 -54.31
CA LEU A 439 -55.24 -42.61 -54.80
C LEU A 439 -54.59 -43.39 -53.67
N SER A 440 -53.82 -42.74 -52.79
CA SER A 440 -53.24 -43.40 -51.61
C SER A 440 -54.29 -43.88 -50.61
N LYS A 441 -55.41 -43.14 -50.46
CA LYS A 441 -56.57 -43.62 -49.68
C LYS A 441 -57.34 -44.74 -50.39
N ALA A 442 -57.43 -44.73 -51.73
CA ALA A 442 -58.12 -45.75 -52.51
C ALA A 442 -57.29 -47.04 -52.70
N GLU A 443 -55.96 -46.96 -52.74
CA GLU A 443 -55.04 -48.11 -52.70
C GLU A 443 -55.08 -48.82 -51.34
N VAL A 444 -55.42 -48.10 -50.26
CA VAL A 444 -55.74 -48.70 -48.94
C VAL A 444 -57.14 -49.33 -48.90
N ALA A 445 -58.00 -49.04 -49.89
CA ALA A 445 -59.38 -49.50 -49.98
C ALA A 445 -59.66 -50.35 -51.23
N GLN A 446 -58.86 -51.38 -51.49
CA GLN A 446 -59.26 -52.51 -52.36
C GLN A 446 -59.58 -53.77 -51.52
N PRO A 447 -60.77 -54.39 -51.69
CA PRO A 447 -61.15 -55.58 -50.94
C PRO A 447 -60.85 -56.85 -51.76
N LEU A 448 -59.84 -57.61 -51.34
CA LEU A 448 -59.66 -59.01 -51.76
C LEU A 448 -59.41 -59.89 -50.53
N ALA A 449 -60.38 -60.78 -50.32
CA ALA A 449 -60.52 -61.86 -49.36
C ALA A 449 -59.23 -62.48 -48.79
N SER A 450 -59.13 -62.53 -47.45
CA SER A 450 -59.06 -63.75 -46.60
C SER A 450 -58.35 -63.45 -45.26
N PRO A 451 -58.76 -64.09 -44.14
CA PRO A 451 -58.31 -63.71 -42.80
C PRO A 451 -57.12 -64.57 -42.34
N SER A 452 -56.00 -63.95 -41.99
CA SER A 452 -55.03 -64.58 -41.08
C SER A 452 -54.21 -63.55 -40.31
N ALA A 453 -54.37 -63.58 -38.98
CA ALA A 453 -53.38 -63.33 -37.95
C ALA A 453 -52.26 -62.30 -38.20
N GLY A 454 -52.38 -61.16 -37.51
CA GLY A 454 -51.29 -60.59 -36.72
C GLY A 454 -50.25 -59.74 -37.44
N THR A 455 -50.53 -58.43 -37.60
CA THR A 455 -49.48 -57.41 -37.60
C THR A 455 -49.96 -56.14 -36.92
N LYS A 456 -49.04 -55.53 -36.17
CA LYS A 456 -49.21 -54.43 -35.24
C LYS A 456 -49.83 -53.18 -35.89
N ARG A 457 -50.63 -52.44 -35.11
CA ARG A 457 -51.09 -51.08 -35.44
C ARG A 457 -49.90 -50.20 -35.88
N PRO A 458 -50.05 -49.29 -36.85
CA PRO A 458 -49.01 -48.29 -37.16
C PRO A 458 -48.93 -47.32 -35.98
N ARG A 459 -47.86 -47.42 -35.19
CA ARG A 459 -47.58 -46.57 -34.01
C ARG A 459 -46.12 -46.12 -34.02
N GLU A 460 -45.59 -45.74 -35.17
CA GLU A 460 -44.22 -45.23 -35.29
C GLU A 460 -44.17 -43.72 -35.57
N GLU A 461 -44.98 -43.16 -36.47
CA GLU A 461 -44.89 -41.73 -36.81
C GLU A 461 -45.23 -40.78 -35.64
N THR A 462 -46.29 -41.08 -34.87
CA THR A 462 -46.67 -40.24 -33.72
C THR A 462 -45.75 -40.38 -32.51
N ALA A 463 -44.98 -41.46 -32.40
CA ALA A 463 -44.01 -41.62 -31.30
C ALA A 463 -42.73 -40.83 -31.58
N GLU A 464 -42.21 -40.92 -32.81
CA GLU A 464 -41.03 -40.16 -33.23
C GLU A 464 -41.29 -38.64 -33.27
N GLU A 465 -42.48 -38.21 -33.70
CA GLU A 465 -42.87 -36.80 -33.66
C GLU A 465 -42.93 -36.26 -32.23
N ASN A 466 -43.50 -37.03 -31.30
CA ASN A 466 -43.55 -36.63 -29.88
C ASN A 466 -42.16 -36.59 -29.23
N GLU A 467 -41.25 -37.49 -29.62
CA GLU A 467 -39.85 -37.45 -29.18
C GLU A 467 -39.10 -36.23 -29.76
N ARG A 468 -39.32 -35.90 -31.04
CA ARG A 468 -38.75 -34.69 -31.67
C ARG A 468 -39.28 -33.42 -31.01
N ILE A 469 -40.58 -33.35 -30.70
CA ILE A 469 -41.19 -32.23 -29.97
C ILE A 469 -40.60 -32.13 -28.56
N GLY A 470 -40.39 -33.24 -27.86
CA GLY A 470 -39.75 -33.28 -26.55
C GLY A 470 -38.30 -32.77 -26.59
N LEU A 471 -37.52 -33.18 -27.59
CA LEU A 471 -36.15 -32.69 -27.80
C LEU A 471 -36.10 -31.20 -28.15
N LEU A 472 -37.02 -30.73 -29.00
CA LEU A 472 -37.15 -29.31 -29.35
C LEU A 472 -37.57 -28.46 -28.15
N SER A 473 -38.48 -28.95 -27.31
CA SER A 473 -38.88 -28.26 -26.07
C SER A 473 -37.70 -28.14 -25.08
N ARG A 474 -36.90 -29.20 -24.90
CA ARG A 474 -35.67 -29.16 -24.08
C ARG A 474 -34.64 -28.20 -24.66
N LYS A 475 -34.47 -28.17 -25.99
CA LYS A 475 -33.58 -27.21 -26.66
C LYS A 475 -34.07 -25.78 -26.50
N ASN A 476 -35.38 -25.54 -26.62
CA ASN A 476 -35.97 -24.21 -26.43
C ASN A 476 -35.77 -23.71 -25.00
N ARG A 477 -35.95 -24.58 -24.00
CA ARG A 477 -35.68 -24.25 -22.59
C ARG A 477 -34.20 -23.95 -22.34
N LYS A 478 -33.28 -24.76 -22.89
CA LYS A 478 -31.84 -24.46 -22.83
C LYS A 478 -31.49 -23.14 -23.51
N LEU A 479 -32.10 -22.84 -24.66
CA LEU A 479 -31.89 -21.57 -25.35
C LEU A 479 -32.42 -20.39 -24.51
N GLN A 480 -33.58 -20.52 -23.87
CA GLN A 480 -34.10 -19.53 -22.92
C GLN A 480 -33.16 -19.32 -21.74
N ASP A 481 -32.62 -20.40 -21.15
CA ASP A 481 -31.63 -20.31 -20.07
C ASP A 481 -30.34 -19.61 -20.54
N THR A 482 -29.86 -19.91 -21.76
CA THR A 482 -28.68 -19.21 -22.32
C THR A 482 -28.96 -17.75 -22.62
N ILE A 483 -30.17 -17.40 -23.08
CA ILE A 483 -30.57 -16.01 -23.30
C ILE A 483 -30.60 -15.26 -21.97
N ASN A 484 -31.17 -15.87 -20.93
CA ASN A 484 -31.19 -15.27 -19.60
C ASN A 484 -29.77 -15.07 -19.05
N ASN A 485 -28.89 -16.08 -19.19
CA ASN A 485 -27.49 -15.98 -18.77
C ASN A 485 -26.76 -14.86 -19.54
N LEU A 486 -26.93 -14.79 -20.86
CA LEU A 486 -26.33 -13.73 -21.68
C LEU A 486 -26.86 -12.34 -21.33
N GLN A 487 -28.16 -12.21 -21.02
CA GLN A 487 -28.74 -10.95 -20.56
C GLN A 487 -28.18 -10.55 -19.18
N THR A 488 -27.96 -11.51 -18.27
CA THR A 488 -27.33 -11.21 -16.97
C THR A 488 -25.86 -10.80 -17.14
N SER A 489 -25.10 -11.48 -18.00
CA SER A 489 -23.71 -11.09 -18.27
C SER A 489 -23.65 -9.72 -18.93
N GLN A 490 -24.55 -9.41 -19.87
CA GLN A 490 -24.61 -8.10 -20.51
C GLN A 490 -24.88 -6.99 -19.47
N LYS A 491 -25.83 -7.19 -18.56
CA LYS A 491 -26.11 -6.23 -17.47
C LYS A 491 -24.93 -6.05 -16.51
N LEU A 492 -24.15 -7.11 -16.25
CA LEU A 492 -22.93 -7.01 -15.43
C LEU A 492 -21.84 -6.22 -16.16
N LEU A 493 -21.59 -6.54 -17.43
CA LEU A 493 -20.64 -5.81 -18.28
C LEU A 493 -21.01 -4.32 -18.42
N GLU A 494 -22.30 -3.99 -18.57
CA GLU A 494 -22.77 -2.60 -18.60
C GLU A 494 -22.49 -1.86 -17.29
N LYS A 495 -22.64 -2.53 -16.14
CA LYS A 495 -22.29 -1.96 -14.82
C LYS A 495 -20.79 -1.81 -14.61
N GLU A 496 -19.99 -2.78 -15.05
CA GLU A 496 -18.53 -2.68 -15.01
C GLU A 496 -18.03 -1.53 -15.89
N LEU A 497 -18.63 -1.35 -17.06
CA LEU A 497 -18.35 -0.25 -17.96
C LEU A 497 -18.70 1.10 -17.31
N SER A 498 -19.87 1.21 -16.66
CA SER A 498 -20.23 2.45 -15.96
C SER A 498 -19.29 2.76 -14.79
N VAL A 499 -18.91 1.75 -13.99
CA VAL A 499 -17.97 1.91 -12.88
C VAL A 499 -16.58 2.31 -13.38
N THR A 500 -16.10 1.70 -14.46
CA THR A 500 -14.79 2.05 -15.03
C THR A 500 -14.79 3.45 -15.64
N GLN A 501 -15.89 3.88 -16.26
CA GLN A 501 -16.07 5.27 -16.71
C GLN A 501 -16.05 6.25 -15.54
N GLU A 502 -16.76 5.96 -14.44
CA GLU A 502 -16.73 6.78 -13.22
C GLU A 502 -15.34 6.84 -12.58
N ARG A 503 -14.60 5.72 -12.58
CA ARG A 503 -13.21 5.69 -12.10
C ARG A 503 -12.30 6.53 -12.98
N LEU A 504 -12.50 6.50 -14.30
CA LEU A 504 -11.72 7.30 -15.25
C LEU A 504 -12.01 8.80 -15.09
N THR A 505 -13.28 9.20 -14.91
CA THR A 505 -13.64 10.59 -14.64
C THR A 505 -13.13 11.06 -13.27
N ALA A 506 -13.16 10.21 -12.24
CA ALA A 506 -12.55 10.51 -10.94
C ALA A 506 -11.02 10.66 -11.02
N ALA A 507 -10.33 9.79 -11.78
CA ALA A 507 -8.88 9.89 -11.98
C ALA A 507 -8.48 11.15 -12.77
N THR A 508 -9.24 11.52 -13.81
CA THR A 508 -8.98 12.73 -14.60
C THR A 508 -9.29 14.01 -13.84
N THR A 509 -10.34 14.05 -13.01
CA THR A 509 -10.62 15.18 -12.11
C THR A 509 -9.55 15.32 -11.03
N HIS A 510 -8.98 14.22 -10.52
CA HIS A 510 -7.85 14.25 -9.59
C HIS A 510 -6.56 14.80 -10.25
N SER A 511 -6.32 14.49 -11.52
CA SER A 511 -5.24 15.14 -12.29
C SER A 511 -5.46 16.63 -12.51
N GLN A 512 -6.70 17.12 -12.42
CA GLN A 512 -7.05 18.54 -12.57
C GLN A 512 -7.10 19.30 -11.24
N THR A 513 -6.88 18.64 -10.09
CA THR A 513 -6.79 19.37 -8.81
C THR A 513 -5.54 20.26 -8.84
N ARG A 514 -5.78 21.57 -8.86
CA ARG A 514 -4.73 22.59 -8.91
C ARG A 514 -4.01 22.62 -7.57
N ILE A 515 -2.82 22.01 -7.52
CA ILE A 515 -1.97 22.03 -6.33
C ILE A 515 -1.54 23.47 -6.08
N LEU A 516 -1.89 24.01 -4.92
CA LEU A 516 -1.56 25.38 -4.52
C LEU A 516 -0.10 25.40 -4.07
N SER A 517 0.82 25.68 -4.99
CA SER A 517 2.24 25.86 -4.69
C SER A 517 2.56 27.32 -4.41
N LEU A 518 3.61 27.55 -3.62
CA LEU A 518 4.23 28.87 -3.50
C LEU A 518 4.62 29.34 -4.91
N ARG A 519 4.33 30.62 -5.21
CA ARG A 519 4.64 31.23 -6.53
C ARG A 519 6.12 31.10 -6.89
N ASP A 520 7.00 31.18 -5.89
CA ASP A 520 8.44 30.85 -5.98
C ASP A 520 8.74 29.65 -5.07
N ASN A 521 8.47 28.44 -5.54
CA ASN A 521 8.80 27.23 -4.82
C ASN A 521 10.26 26.83 -5.11
N PRO A 522 11.17 26.84 -4.12
CA PRO A 522 12.58 26.47 -4.33
C PRO A 522 12.74 25.05 -4.87
N THR A 523 11.86 24.11 -4.49
CA THR A 523 11.86 22.74 -4.99
C THR A 523 11.46 22.68 -6.46
N SER A 524 10.45 23.44 -6.87
CA SER A 524 10.02 23.53 -8.27
C SER A 524 11.05 24.23 -9.14
N ASN A 525 11.73 25.25 -8.62
CA ASN A 525 12.82 25.94 -9.31
C ASN A 525 14.01 25.00 -9.50
N PHE A 526 14.37 24.23 -8.46
CA PHE A 526 15.43 23.23 -8.54
C PHE A 526 15.09 22.11 -9.53
N GLU A 527 13.85 21.63 -9.54
CA GLU A 527 13.37 20.66 -10.52
C GLU A 527 13.39 21.24 -11.95
N ALA A 528 12.94 22.49 -12.14
CA ALA A 528 12.97 23.16 -13.44
C ALA A 528 14.40 23.34 -13.96
N ILE A 529 15.36 23.70 -13.09
CA ILE A 529 16.78 23.78 -13.43
C ILE A 529 17.31 22.38 -13.77
N LYS A 530 17.02 21.36 -12.95
CA LYS A 530 17.43 19.98 -13.26
C LYS A 530 16.89 19.49 -14.59
N LEU A 531 15.60 19.70 -14.84
CA LEU A 531 14.96 19.30 -16.09
C LEU A 531 15.56 20.06 -17.26
N SER A 532 15.78 21.38 -17.14
CA SER A 532 16.41 22.16 -18.21
C SER A 532 17.84 21.68 -18.49
N THR A 533 18.65 21.41 -17.46
CA THR A 533 19.99 20.84 -17.59
C THR A 533 19.96 19.46 -18.23
N ILE A 534 19.06 18.57 -17.80
CA ILE A 534 18.92 17.22 -18.40
C ILE A 534 18.48 17.33 -19.86
N THR A 535 17.56 18.23 -20.20
CA THR A 535 17.14 18.44 -21.60
C THR A 535 18.26 18.99 -22.46
N ALA A 536 19.05 19.94 -21.95
CA ALA A 536 20.22 20.48 -22.64
C ALA A 536 21.29 19.40 -22.86
N LEU A 537 21.60 18.59 -21.83
CA LEU A 537 22.55 17.48 -21.94
C LEU A 537 22.06 16.35 -22.85
N ARG A 538 20.75 16.07 -22.89
CA ARG A 538 20.16 15.10 -23.82
C ARG A 538 20.22 15.60 -25.26
N ALA A 539 19.94 16.89 -25.48
CA ALA A 539 20.08 17.51 -26.79
C ALA A 539 21.55 17.51 -27.26
N GLU A 540 22.48 17.86 -26.37
CA GLU A 540 23.91 17.79 -26.64
C GLU A 540 24.38 16.37 -26.94
N ASN A 541 23.96 15.37 -26.16
CA ASN A 541 24.28 13.97 -26.46
C ASN A 541 23.67 13.51 -27.80
N ALA A 542 22.45 13.92 -28.13
CA ALA A 542 21.84 13.61 -29.41
C ALA A 542 22.63 14.24 -30.58
N ASP A 543 23.06 15.49 -30.43
CA ASP A 543 23.86 16.20 -31.44
C ASP A 543 25.27 15.60 -31.59
N LEU A 544 25.93 15.27 -30.48
CA LEU A 544 27.24 14.61 -30.47
C LEU A 544 27.16 13.19 -31.05
N LEU A 545 26.12 12.42 -30.71
CA LEU A 545 25.86 11.11 -31.30
C LEU A 545 25.61 11.23 -32.80
N HIS A 546 24.82 12.21 -33.24
CA HIS A 546 24.59 12.47 -34.66
C HIS A 546 25.89 12.79 -35.41
N GLN A 547 26.81 13.54 -34.78
CA GLN A 547 28.14 13.79 -35.34
C GLN A 547 29.01 12.53 -35.43
N LEU A 548 28.98 11.68 -34.41
CA LEU A 548 29.72 10.41 -34.39
C LEU A 548 29.18 9.41 -35.41
N THR A 549 27.85 9.31 -35.58
CA THR A 549 27.22 8.38 -36.52
C THR A 549 27.36 8.80 -37.98
N THR A 550 27.53 10.10 -38.27
CA THR A 550 27.57 10.62 -39.64
C THR A 550 28.95 10.49 -40.31
N SER A 551 29.98 10.01 -39.60
CA SER A 551 31.30 9.64 -40.14
C SER A 551 31.98 10.70 -41.04
N GLN A 552 31.67 11.98 -40.85
CA GLN A 552 32.41 13.08 -41.50
C GLN A 552 33.70 13.36 -40.71
N PRO A 553 34.83 13.65 -41.39
CA PRO A 553 36.06 14.03 -40.69
C PRO A 553 35.81 15.27 -39.83
N PRO A 554 36.58 15.48 -38.73
CA PRO A 554 36.32 16.55 -37.80
C PRO A 554 36.59 17.89 -38.48
N ALA A 555 35.54 18.50 -39.06
CA ALA A 555 35.56 19.92 -39.29
C ALA A 555 35.73 20.57 -37.91
N SER A 556 36.56 21.60 -37.81
CA SER A 556 36.82 22.42 -36.62
C SER A 556 35.56 23.20 -36.17
N SER A 557 34.42 22.53 -36.04
CA SER A 557 33.10 23.09 -35.82
C SER A 557 32.46 22.34 -34.67
N ILE A 558 32.45 22.97 -33.50
CA ILE A 558 31.78 22.47 -32.31
C ILE A 558 30.26 22.67 -32.50
N PRO A 559 29.41 21.69 -32.15
CA PRO A 559 27.96 21.87 -32.20
C PRO A 559 27.52 23.06 -31.33
N LEU A 560 26.54 23.82 -31.85
CA LEU A 560 26.00 25.01 -31.20
C LEU A 560 25.40 24.70 -29.82
N SER A 561 24.83 23.51 -29.64
CA SER A 561 24.33 23.01 -28.36
C SER A 561 25.44 22.88 -27.31
N THR A 562 26.60 22.30 -27.64
CA THR A 562 27.77 22.26 -26.75
C THR A 562 28.26 23.65 -26.40
N LEU A 563 28.31 24.58 -27.35
CA LEU A 563 28.71 25.97 -27.07
C LEU A 563 27.71 26.66 -26.12
N GLN A 564 26.42 26.46 -26.33
CA GLN A 564 25.37 27.00 -25.46
C GLN A 564 25.42 26.40 -24.05
N THR A 565 25.64 25.09 -23.91
CA THR A 565 25.86 24.45 -22.60
C THR A 565 27.06 25.07 -21.89
N GLN A 566 28.20 25.23 -22.58
CA GLN A 566 29.40 25.82 -22.01
C GLN A 566 29.20 27.29 -21.61
N GLN A 567 28.51 28.09 -22.42
CA GLN A 567 28.17 29.47 -22.07
C GLN A 567 27.25 29.54 -20.85
N HIS A 568 26.27 28.64 -20.74
CA HIS A 568 25.39 28.56 -19.58
C HIS A 568 26.16 28.20 -18.30
N LEU A 569 27.07 27.23 -18.36
CA LEU A 569 27.93 26.84 -17.24
C LEU A 569 28.84 27.99 -16.79
N VAL A 570 29.40 28.76 -17.74
CA VAL A 570 30.21 29.95 -17.42
C VAL A 570 29.38 31.02 -16.71
N LEU A 571 28.14 31.27 -17.15
CA LEU A 571 27.25 32.23 -16.50
C LEU A 571 26.85 31.78 -15.10
N GLU A 572 26.57 30.49 -14.91
CA GLU A 572 26.25 29.91 -13.60
C GLU A 572 27.43 30.02 -12.64
N ALA A 573 28.64 29.65 -13.08
CA ALA A 573 29.86 29.80 -12.29
C ALA A 573 30.14 31.26 -11.91
N GLN A 574 29.88 32.21 -12.83
CA GLN A 574 29.99 33.64 -12.54
C GLN A 574 28.95 34.12 -11.51
N ALA A 575 27.73 33.58 -11.52
CA ALA A 575 26.70 33.89 -10.53
C ALA A 575 27.09 33.36 -9.14
N GLN A 576 27.54 32.11 -9.06
CA GLN A 576 28.03 31.50 -7.81
C GLN A 576 29.22 32.27 -7.24
N LEU A 577 30.16 32.69 -8.09
CA LEU A 577 31.31 33.52 -7.67
C LEU A 577 30.87 34.87 -7.09
N LYS A 578 29.84 35.49 -7.65
CA LYS A 578 29.29 36.75 -7.12
C LYS A 578 28.63 36.55 -5.77
N GLU A 579 27.88 35.46 -5.60
CA GLU A 579 27.24 35.11 -4.33
C GLU A 579 28.29 34.85 -3.24
N GLU A 580 29.30 34.04 -3.52
CA GLU A 580 30.39 33.75 -2.58
C GLU A 580 31.21 35.00 -2.23
N ARG A 581 31.46 35.89 -3.20
CA ARG A 581 32.08 37.20 -2.93
C ARG A 581 31.23 38.04 -1.99
N LEU A 582 29.92 38.13 -2.24
CA LEU A 582 28.99 38.87 -1.40
C LEU A 582 28.94 38.28 0.03
N ARG A 583 28.95 36.96 0.14
CA ARG A 583 29.02 36.25 1.43
C ARG A 583 30.32 36.56 2.17
N ASN A 584 31.46 36.50 1.49
CA ASN A 584 32.77 36.81 2.06
C ASN A 584 32.83 38.27 2.54
N ASP A 585 32.28 39.21 1.76
CA ASP A 585 32.21 40.63 2.13
C ASP A 585 31.30 40.85 3.34
N ARG A 586 30.17 40.14 3.43
CA ARG A 586 29.30 40.16 4.61
C ARG A 586 30.02 39.61 5.83
N LEU A 587 30.72 38.49 5.70
CA LEU A 587 31.50 37.90 6.79
C LEU A 587 32.61 38.84 7.26
N LYS A 588 33.34 39.50 6.35
CA LYS A 588 34.34 40.52 6.70
C LYS A 588 33.72 41.70 7.45
N LYS A 589 32.54 42.17 7.03
CA LYS A 589 31.81 43.25 7.73
C LYS A 589 31.41 42.81 9.14
N VAL A 590 30.85 41.61 9.29
CA VAL A 590 30.47 41.06 10.61
C VAL A 590 31.70 40.87 11.50
N TRP A 591 32.79 40.34 10.97
CA TRP A 591 34.03 40.17 11.72
C TRP A 591 34.63 41.51 12.16
N SER A 592 34.60 42.51 11.28
CA SER A 592 35.04 43.88 11.62
C SER A 592 34.18 44.49 12.73
N ALA A 593 32.86 44.35 12.64
CA ALA A 593 31.94 44.81 13.68
C ALA A 593 32.17 44.08 15.00
N LYS A 594 32.31 42.74 14.98
CA LYS A 594 32.55 41.94 16.18
C LYS A 594 33.92 42.24 16.82
N SER A 595 34.94 42.47 16.01
CA SER A 595 36.27 42.87 16.47
C SER A 595 36.23 44.25 17.13
N GLN A 596 35.40 45.16 16.62
CA GLN A 596 35.16 46.46 17.23
C GLN A 596 34.40 46.32 18.55
N GLU A 597 33.32 45.54 18.61
CA GLU A 597 32.60 45.24 19.87
C GLU A 597 33.53 44.62 20.93
N LEU A 598 34.42 43.71 20.53
CA LEU A 598 35.41 43.11 21.42
C LEU A 598 36.39 44.16 21.95
N ARG A 599 36.89 45.05 21.09
CA ARG A 599 37.77 46.15 21.48
C ARG A 599 37.08 47.10 22.47
N GLU A 600 35.83 47.47 22.18
CA GLU A 600 35.01 48.31 23.06
C GLU A 600 34.75 47.62 24.41
N GLY A 601 34.47 46.31 24.41
CA GLY A 601 34.32 45.51 25.61
C GLY A 601 35.61 45.45 26.45
N ILE A 602 36.76 45.19 25.82
CA ILE A 602 38.06 45.17 26.49
C ILE A 602 38.39 46.55 27.08
N SER A 603 38.16 47.62 26.32
CA SER A 603 38.36 49.00 26.78
C SER A 603 37.45 49.33 27.98
N SER A 604 36.19 48.92 27.93
CA SER A 604 35.23 49.15 29.01
C SER A 604 35.50 48.31 30.27
N LEU A 605 35.95 47.06 30.14
CA LEU A 605 36.18 46.18 31.29
C LEU A 605 37.57 46.36 31.92
N LEU A 606 38.61 46.45 31.09
CA LEU A 606 39.99 46.48 31.53
C LEU A 606 40.60 47.89 31.51
N GLY A 607 39.94 48.88 30.91
CA GLY A 607 40.44 50.25 30.83
C GLY A 607 41.57 50.44 29.81
N TRP A 608 41.73 49.51 28.86
CA TRP A 608 42.76 49.55 27.82
C TRP A 608 42.16 49.41 26.43
N ASP A 609 42.45 50.35 25.54
CA ASP A 609 42.11 50.27 24.12
C ASP A 609 43.18 49.49 23.34
N VAL A 610 42.74 48.49 22.57
CA VAL A 610 43.60 47.49 21.94
C VAL A 610 43.45 47.55 20.41
N VAL A 611 44.51 47.96 19.72
CA VAL A 611 44.57 48.10 18.27
C VAL A 611 45.55 47.09 17.66
N PHE A 612 45.04 46.21 16.80
CA PHE A 612 45.84 45.26 16.04
C PHE A 612 46.54 45.97 14.86
N GLN A 613 47.86 45.86 14.79
CA GLN A 613 48.66 46.40 13.68
C GLN A 613 48.82 45.37 12.54
N PRO A 614 49.03 45.80 11.28
CA PRO A 614 49.19 44.90 10.13
C PRO A 614 50.37 43.94 10.22
N ASN A 615 51.36 44.23 11.07
CA ASN A 615 52.55 43.41 11.32
C ASN A 615 52.33 42.34 12.42
N GLY A 616 51.08 42.12 12.87
CA GLY A 616 50.75 41.18 13.93
C GLY A 616 51.00 41.68 15.35
N LYS A 617 51.44 42.94 15.52
CA LYS A 617 51.68 43.54 16.83
C LYS A 617 50.42 44.16 17.41
N LEU A 618 50.35 44.20 18.74
CA LEU A 618 49.24 44.73 19.51
C LEU A 618 49.63 46.08 20.10
N LYS A 619 49.04 47.18 19.64
CA LYS A 619 49.20 48.51 20.25
C LYS A 619 48.12 48.67 21.31
N VAL A 620 48.52 48.89 22.55
CA VAL A 620 47.63 49.02 23.71
C VAL A 620 47.77 50.41 24.29
N THR A 621 46.66 51.12 24.45
CA THR A 621 46.61 52.50 24.96
C THR A 621 45.68 52.55 26.16
N SER A 622 46.05 53.27 27.23
CA SER A 622 45.19 53.38 28.41
C SER A 622 43.99 54.28 28.12
N PHE A 623 42.79 53.87 28.52
CA PHE A 623 41.59 54.72 28.47
C PHE A 623 41.67 55.90 29.44
N PHE A 624 42.37 55.72 30.57
CA PHE A 624 42.53 56.75 31.58
C PHE A 624 43.68 57.73 31.27
N TYR A 625 44.62 57.30 30.43
CA TYR A 625 45.76 58.11 29.99
C TYR A 625 45.92 58.03 28.46
N PRO A 626 45.05 58.70 27.69
CA PRO A 626 45.09 58.64 26.23
C PRO A 626 46.32 59.38 25.68
N SER A 627 46.76 58.99 24.48
CA SER A 627 47.78 59.75 23.73
C SER A 627 47.22 61.11 23.34
N VAL A 628 47.98 62.19 23.59
CA VAL A 628 47.57 63.57 23.28
C VAL A 628 48.57 64.20 22.33
N GLY A 629 48.13 64.61 21.13
CA GLY A 629 48.97 65.28 20.14
C GLY A 629 50.08 64.38 19.58
N GLU A 630 51.33 64.87 19.58
CA GLU A 630 52.51 64.14 19.08
C GLU A 630 53.13 63.19 20.14
N GLU A 631 52.67 63.21 21.40
CA GLU A 631 53.13 62.31 22.44
C GLU A 631 52.34 60.98 22.37
N GLU A 632 52.96 59.92 21.83
CA GLU A 632 52.37 58.58 21.78
C GLU A 632 52.52 57.84 23.13
N ASN A 633 51.42 57.73 23.88
CA ASN A 633 51.34 57.04 25.18
C ASN A 633 50.76 55.63 25.02
N SER A 634 51.48 54.76 24.29
CA SER A 634 51.03 53.40 23.99
C SER A 634 52.11 52.35 24.22
N ILE A 635 51.68 51.11 24.39
CA ILE A 635 52.55 49.96 24.62
C ILE A 635 52.31 48.98 23.48
N VAL A 636 53.36 48.66 22.73
CA VAL A 636 53.31 47.74 21.60
C VAL A 636 53.83 46.37 22.05
N PHE A 637 52.96 45.37 22.03
CA PHE A 637 53.29 43.98 22.30
C PHE A 637 53.50 43.21 20.99
N ASP A 638 54.58 42.45 20.92
CA ASP A 638 54.89 41.53 19.84
C ASP A 638 54.62 40.10 20.35
N GLY A 639 53.49 39.51 19.95
CA GLY A 639 53.06 38.19 20.41
C GLY A 639 53.91 37.03 19.87
N GLU A 640 54.56 37.20 18.72
CA GLU A 640 55.40 36.16 18.12
C GLU A 640 56.79 36.09 18.77
N ARG A 641 57.34 37.24 19.15
CA ARG A 641 58.67 37.32 19.80
C ARG A 641 58.59 37.43 21.32
N GLY A 642 57.40 37.61 21.88
CA GLY A 642 57.19 37.86 23.30
C GLY A 642 57.82 39.17 23.79
N THR A 643 58.09 40.12 22.90
CA THR A 643 58.78 41.38 23.24
C THR A 643 57.78 42.51 23.41
N MET A 644 58.03 43.40 24.37
CA MET A 644 57.23 44.59 24.62
C MET A 644 58.07 45.84 24.35
N LYS A 645 57.48 46.84 23.67
CA LYS A 645 58.09 48.14 23.42
C LYS A 645 57.14 49.25 23.83
N VAL A 646 57.65 50.23 24.55
CA VAL A 646 56.91 51.45 24.90
C VAL A 646 57.08 52.46 23.75
N SER A 647 55.98 53.04 23.26
CA SER A 647 56.06 54.08 22.23
C SER A 647 56.69 55.37 22.79
N GLY A 648 57.38 56.12 21.94
CA GLY A 648 58.13 57.34 22.34
C GLY A 648 59.58 57.09 22.79
N GLY A 649 60.05 55.84 22.84
CA GLY A 649 61.43 55.50 23.21
C GLY A 649 61.70 55.50 24.73
N PRO A 650 62.90 55.06 25.16
CA PRO A 650 63.24 54.88 26.58
C PRO A 650 63.33 56.19 27.38
N GLU A 651 63.49 57.34 26.70
CA GLU A 651 63.51 58.67 27.32
C GLU A 651 62.15 59.39 27.27
N SER A 652 61.09 58.73 26.81
CA SER A 652 59.74 59.30 26.84
C SER A 652 59.28 59.52 28.28
N LYS A 653 58.58 60.64 28.53
CA LYS A 653 57.92 60.91 29.82
C LYS A 653 57.02 59.75 30.26
N PHE A 654 56.34 59.12 29.30
CA PHE A 654 55.51 57.94 29.54
C PHE A 654 56.34 56.72 29.94
N ALA A 655 57.46 56.46 29.26
CA ALA A 655 58.36 55.36 29.57
C ALA A 655 58.99 55.50 30.97
N GLY A 656 59.38 56.72 31.35
CA GLY A 656 59.86 57.03 32.70
C GLY A 656 58.80 56.82 33.78
N ARG A 657 57.55 57.23 33.53
CA ARG A 657 56.42 57.07 34.47
C ARG A 657 56.12 55.60 34.76
N ILE A 658 56.05 54.76 33.73
CA ILE A 658 55.70 53.34 33.88
C ILE A 658 56.91 52.47 34.26
N TRP A 659 58.13 53.04 34.33
CA TRP A 659 59.38 52.31 34.49
C TRP A 659 59.44 51.51 35.80
N GLU A 660 58.97 52.08 36.91
CA GLU A 660 58.99 51.42 38.21
C GLU A 660 58.07 50.20 38.23
N ASN A 661 56.85 50.36 37.72
CA ASN A 661 55.88 49.27 37.55
C ASN A 661 56.38 48.22 36.53
N LEU A 662 57.06 48.65 35.47
CA LEU A 662 57.65 47.78 34.46
C LEU A 662 58.76 46.90 35.08
N LYS A 663 59.65 47.52 35.86
CA LYS A 663 60.73 46.82 36.55
C LYS A 663 60.19 45.82 37.58
N PHE A 664 59.16 46.18 38.32
CA PHE A 664 58.60 45.34 39.36
C PHE A 664 57.77 44.17 38.81
N TRP A 665 56.81 44.45 37.93
CA TRP A 665 55.83 43.46 37.47
C TRP A 665 56.30 42.65 36.26
N VAL A 666 56.97 43.28 35.29
CA VAL A 666 57.40 42.60 34.06
C VAL A 666 58.79 42.01 34.24
N ASN A 667 59.80 42.80 34.64
CA ASN A 667 61.16 42.27 34.80
C ASN A 667 61.33 41.42 36.07
N GLY A 668 60.64 41.77 37.17
CA GLY A 668 60.75 41.05 38.44
C GLY A 668 59.88 39.80 38.52
N ARG A 669 58.62 39.86 38.06
CA ARG A 669 57.62 38.79 38.23
C ARG A 669 57.12 38.17 36.91
N GLY A 670 57.47 38.72 35.75
CA GLY A 670 57.05 38.20 34.45
C GLY A 670 55.55 38.32 34.14
N SER A 671 54.79 39.15 34.86
CA SER A 671 53.33 39.23 34.74
C SER A 671 52.86 40.55 34.11
N ILE A 672 52.52 40.50 32.81
CA ILE A 672 51.94 41.62 32.06
C ILE A 672 50.53 41.98 32.56
N PRO A 673 49.62 41.03 32.90
CA PRO A 673 48.30 41.39 33.42
C PRO A 673 48.37 42.18 34.74
N CYS A 674 49.27 41.81 35.66
CA CYS A 674 49.46 42.56 36.92
C CYS A 674 50.05 43.95 36.66
N PHE A 675 50.95 44.08 35.68
CA PHE A 675 51.50 45.37 35.25
C PHE A 675 50.41 46.30 34.72
N LEU A 676 49.57 45.82 33.80
CA LEU A 676 48.46 46.61 33.23
C LEU A 676 47.41 46.98 34.30
N ALA A 677 47.14 46.09 35.25
CA ALA A 677 46.24 46.36 36.37
C ALA A 677 46.80 47.45 37.31
N ALA A 678 48.09 47.40 37.65
CA ALA A 678 48.74 48.42 38.47
C ALA A 678 48.69 49.80 37.79
N LEU A 679 49.01 49.85 36.49
CA LEU A 679 48.92 51.07 35.70
C LEU A 679 47.49 51.60 35.57
N THR A 680 46.48 50.74 35.46
CA THR A 680 45.08 51.21 35.43
C THR A 680 44.67 51.87 36.73
N LEU A 681 45.08 51.34 37.88
CA LEU A 681 44.77 51.93 39.17
C LEU A 681 45.47 53.28 39.33
N GLU A 682 46.76 53.35 38.99
CA GLU A 682 47.54 54.59 39.06
C GLU A 682 46.98 55.68 38.14
N PHE A 683 46.72 55.38 36.86
CA PHE A 683 46.13 56.35 35.93
C PHE A 683 44.70 56.74 36.29
N TYR A 684 43.93 55.84 36.91
CA TYR A 684 42.58 56.13 37.39
C TYR A 684 42.59 57.09 38.58
N GLU A 685 43.46 56.86 39.55
CA GLU A 685 43.65 57.71 40.73
C GLU A 685 44.12 59.10 40.34
N GLU A 686 45.07 59.22 39.40
CA GLU A 686 45.52 60.50 38.85
C GLU A 686 44.41 61.27 38.15
N LYS A 687 43.64 60.60 37.28
CA LYS A 687 42.51 61.23 36.58
C LYS A 687 41.44 61.74 37.55
N ARG A 688 41.25 61.06 38.69
CA ARG A 688 40.38 61.54 39.78
C ARG A 688 41.02 62.65 40.62
N GLY A 689 42.32 62.57 40.87
CA GLY A 689 43.10 63.58 41.59
C GLY A 689 43.10 64.94 40.87
N ASP A 690 43.24 64.92 39.54
CA ASP A 690 43.12 66.12 38.70
C ASP A 690 41.70 66.71 38.69
N ALA A 691 40.66 65.86 38.77
CA ALA A 691 39.27 66.33 38.84
C ALA A 691 38.93 66.99 40.19
N THR A 692 39.60 66.61 41.29
CA THR A 692 39.41 67.25 42.60
C THR A 692 40.10 68.61 42.75
N VAL A 693 40.98 69.00 41.82
CA VAL A 693 41.68 70.30 41.83
C VAL A 693 40.99 71.35 40.94
N SER A 694 39.98 70.99 40.13
CA SER A 694 39.28 71.92 39.23
C SER A 694 37.90 72.42 39.69
N VAL A 695 37.52 72.20 40.96
CA VAL A 695 36.39 72.93 41.59
C VAL A 695 36.97 73.81 42.70
N GLY A 696 37.58 74.90 42.26
CA GLY A 696 38.00 76.05 43.06
C GLY A 696 37.66 77.31 42.28
#